data_AF-A0A1N6H9L1-F1
#
_entry.id   AF-A0A1N6H9L1-F1
#
_cell.length_a   1.000
_cell.length_b   1.000
_cell.length_c   1.000
_cell.angle_alpha   90.00
_cell.angle_beta   90.00
_cell.angle_gamma   90.00
#
_symmetry.space_group_name_H-M   'P 1'
#
loop_
_entity.id
_entity.type
_entity.pdbx_description
1 polymer ?
#
loop_
_entity_poly.entity_id
_entity_poly.type
_entity_poly.pdbx_seq_one_letter_code
_entity_poly.pdbx_strand_id
1 'polypeptide(L)'
;MKVVLLAESFLPHMNGVTHSLLQTLRHLERRGHDALVIAPRSGPIDHTLYGARAVLLPSVPLPSYPDVRVTLAGAHRLAEVMRAHDADVVHLASPFVLGWRGVLAAESLGIPSVAVYQTDIPSYAERYGVPGAAPALTRHLGRLHRRATLTLAPSSSAVERLESLGVDRLRLWRRGVDTERFSPDRRDDAWRRALAPNGEVLVGYVGRLAPEKQVEDLHAISTLSGVRLVVIGDGPSRAQLERLLPDARFTGFLGGDELARAMASLDVFVHPGESETFCQTVQEAMASGVPVVATGRGGPVDLVQNSANGWLYRPGDLDDLRDRVRDLAGDGAKRRAFGERARDSVAGRGWDRLGDELIGHYEAAMGRATVTTADAAASPPPGRASNAASAPHAPTRRRWRRYVAIGDSLTEGLCDTSRVPAGEYRGWADRLAMLLAVTGSANEPVAYANLAVRSRKVRDAVEVQLPQAAELGADLVSVLIGANDLVGRRADPEGLARDLGQAVSRLRSTGCDVLLVTPFLPRRPVTRFYARRFRAYNARLRELAGATGSMLLDVDAHPDLVDDERWAEDRVHLNAAGHRGIAYAAARVLGVRDASVLGELDRAVHEQEEEFARTAVGDAEWLLRHAVPWVRRRLAGRAAGDGRVPKRAQLLPVIVPATERTSRTAPVAAAQRAVRGE
;
A
#
# COMPACT_ATOMS: atom_id res chain seq x y z
N MET A 1 -27.16 -12.22 -13.46
CA MET A 1 -26.01 -12.65 -12.64
C MET A 1 -25.86 -11.73 -11.45
N LYS A 2 -25.30 -12.25 -10.36
CA LYS A 2 -24.88 -11.53 -9.17
C LYS A 2 -23.35 -11.45 -9.16
N VAL A 3 -22.81 -10.28 -9.45
CA VAL A 3 -21.38 -10.05 -9.68
C VAL A 3 -20.75 -9.40 -8.46
N VAL A 4 -19.71 -10.01 -7.91
CA VAL A 4 -18.90 -9.37 -6.85
C VAL A 4 -17.66 -8.74 -7.48
N LEU A 5 -17.47 -7.44 -7.29
CA LEU A 5 -16.29 -6.70 -7.75
C LEU A 5 -15.38 -6.39 -6.56
N LEU A 6 -14.16 -6.92 -6.56
CA LEU A 6 -13.12 -6.60 -5.57
C LEU A 6 -12.16 -5.54 -6.13
N ALA A 7 -11.94 -4.48 -5.36
CA ALA A 7 -11.06 -3.38 -5.76
C ALA A 7 -10.00 -3.11 -4.69
N GLU A 8 -8.71 -3.08 -5.07
CA GLU A 8 -7.61 -2.71 -4.15
C GLU A 8 -7.69 -1.25 -3.70
N SER A 9 -8.31 -0.40 -4.51
CA SER A 9 -8.61 1.00 -4.17
C SER A 9 -9.94 1.38 -4.82
N PHE A 10 -10.74 2.14 -4.09
CA PHE A 10 -12.06 2.59 -4.51
C PHE A 10 -12.34 3.97 -3.93
N LEU A 11 -13.56 4.47 -4.17
CA LEU A 11 -14.03 5.77 -3.73
C LEU A 11 -13.76 6.05 -2.23
N PRO A 12 -13.45 7.31 -1.86
CA PRO A 12 -13.49 8.51 -2.71
C PRO A 12 -12.23 8.70 -3.58
N HIS A 13 -11.21 7.85 -3.45
CA HIS A 13 -10.01 7.95 -4.28
C HIS A 13 -10.33 7.57 -5.73
N MET A 14 -10.24 8.55 -6.64
CA MET A 14 -10.45 8.35 -8.05
C MET A 14 -9.13 8.04 -8.76
N ASN A 15 -9.11 6.92 -9.49
CA ASN A 15 -8.01 6.52 -10.37
C ASN A 15 -8.57 5.74 -11.58
N GLY A 16 -7.68 5.29 -12.48
CA GLY A 16 -8.09 4.56 -13.69
C GLY A 16 -8.84 3.25 -13.42
N VAL A 17 -8.52 2.55 -12.33
CA VAL A 17 -9.21 1.31 -11.90
C VAL A 17 -10.62 1.66 -11.39
N THR A 18 -10.74 2.65 -10.49
CA THR A 18 -12.02 3.11 -9.95
C THR A 18 -12.95 3.61 -11.05
N HIS A 19 -12.44 4.37 -12.03
CA HIS A 19 -13.22 4.80 -13.19
C HIS A 19 -13.73 3.60 -14.00
N SER A 20 -12.87 2.60 -14.27
CA SER A 20 -13.28 1.39 -14.99
C SER A 20 -14.36 0.63 -14.23
N LEU A 21 -14.22 0.49 -12.91
CA LEU A 21 -15.20 -0.17 -12.07
C LEU A 21 -16.56 0.54 -12.12
N LEU A 22 -16.59 1.88 -12.06
CA LEU A 22 -17.84 2.63 -12.17
C LEU A 22 -18.52 2.43 -13.52
N GLN A 23 -17.76 2.36 -14.61
CA GLN A 23 -18.31 2.05 -15.94
C GLN A 23 -18.82 0.60 -16.02
N THR A 24 -18.09 -0.35 -15.42
CA THR A 24 -18.56 -1.73 -15.29
C THR A 24 -19.87 -1.80 -14.49
N LEU A 25 -19.97 -1.12 -13.35
CA LEU A 25 -21.19 -1.08 -12.54
C LEU A 25 -22.37 -0.51 -13.32
N ARG A 26 -22.17 0.62 -14.01
CA ARG A 26 -23.18 1.24 -14.88
C ARG A 26 -23.67 0.27 -15.96
N HIS A 27 -22.74 -0.45 -16.58
CA HIS A 27 -23.10 -1.42 -17.62
C HIS A 27 -23.84 -2.62 -17.07
N LEU A 28 -23.40 -3.17 -15.93
CA LEU A 28 -24.07 -4.28 -15.25
C LEU A 28 -25.51 -3.91 -14.87
N GLU A 29 -25.74 -2.71 -14.34
CA GLU A 29 -27.08 -2.19 -14.04
C GLU A 29 -27.95 -2.14 -15.30
N ARG A 30 -27.44 -1.54 -16.39
CA ARG A 30 -28.15 -1.44 -17.68
C ARG A 30 -28.54 -2.80 -18.27
N ARG A 31 -27.72 -3.83 -18.04
CA ARG A 31 -27.98 -5.21 -18.49
C ARG A 31 -28.76 -6.06 -17.49
N GLY A 32 -29.23 -5.46 -16.39
CA GLY A 32 -30.07 -6.12 -15.39
C GLY A 32 -29.30 -7.13 -14.52
N HIS A 33 -28.01 -6.88 -14.27
CA HIS A 33 -27.19 -7.67 -13.36
C HIS A 33 -27.11 -6.99 -11.99
N ASP A 34 -27.15 -7.80 -10.94
CA ASP A 34 -26.99 -7.33 -9.55
C ASP A 34 -25.50 -7.32 -9.21
N ALA A 35 -25.02 -6.24 -8.61
CA ALA A 35 -23.60 -6.03 -8.36
C ALA A 35 -23.32 -5.64 -6.91
N LEU A 36 -22.20 -6.17 -6.39
CA LEU A 36 -21.66 -5.82 -5.09
C LEU A 36 -20.18 -5.46 -5.20
N VAL A 37 -19.81 -4.28 -4.70
CA VAL A 37 -18.40 -3.88 -4.56
C VAL A 37 -17.89 -4.26 -3.19
N ILE A 38 -16.71 -4.89 -3.13
CA ILE A 38 -15.93 -5.09 -1.90
C ILE A 38 -14.62 -4.33 -2.06
N ALA A 39 -14.39 -3.36 -1.18
CA ALA A 39 -13.20 -2.51 -1.25
C ALA A 39 -12.72 -2.09 0.15
N PRO A 40 -11.45 -1.65 0.29
CA PRO A 40 -10.98 -0.97 1.49
C PRO A 40 -11.83 0.27 1.78
N ARG A 41 -12.10 0.53 3.06
CA ARG A 41 -12.75 1.76 3.48
C ARG A 41 -11.78 2.92 3.42
N SER A 42 -12.04 3.87 2.54
CA SER A 42 -11.17 5.04 2.33
C SER A 42 -11.83 6.38 2.64
N GLY A 43 -13.14 6.40 2.89
CA GLY A 43 -13.92 7.60 3.17
C GLY A 43 -15.40 7.35 2.85
N PRO A 44 -16.24 8.40 2.90
CA PRO A 44 -17.59 8.34 2.36
C PRO A 44 -17.57 8.06 0.85
N ILE A 45 -18.67 7.51 0.34
CA ILE A 45 -18.88 7.30 -1.09
C ILE A 45 -19.91 8.33 -1.56
N ASP A 46 -19.44 9.27 -2.38
CA ASP A 46 -20.19 10.46 -2.78
C ASP A 46 -20.73 10.32 -4.23
N HIS A 47 -20.77 9.09 -4.74
CA HIS A 47 -21.12 8.79 -6.12
C HIS A 47 -22.20 7.71 -6.22
N THR A 48 -23.01 7.79 -7.28
CA THR A 48 -23.90 6.69 -7.67
C THR A 48 -23.08 5.44 -7.98
N LEU A 49 -23.52 4.32 -7.42
CA LEU A 49 -22.98 2.99 -7.70
C LEU A 49 -23.88 2.21 -8.66
N TYR A 50 -24.83 2.88 -9.33
CA TYR A 50 -25.68 2.27 -10.36
C TYR A 50 -26.42 1.04 -9.80
N GLY A 51 -27.16 1.25 -8.70
CA GLY A 51 -27.89 0.18 -8.01
C GLY A 51 -27.03 -0.78 -7.20
N ALA A 52 -25.70 -0.79 -7.39
CA ALA A 52 -24.81 -1.69 -6.67
C ALA A 52 -24.62 -1.27 -5.20
N ARG A 53 -24.45 -2.28 -4.33
CA ARG A 53 -24.10 -2.06 -2.92
C ARG A 53 -22.58 -2.10 -2.74
N ALA A 54 -22.07 -1.41 -1.72
CA ALA A 54 -20.66 -1.47 -1.33
C ALA A 54 -20.47 -2.04 0.08
N VAL A 55 -19.57 -3.00 0.22
CA VAL A 55 -19.08 -3.51 1.50
C VAL A 55 -17.67 -2.99 1.72
N LEU A 56 -17.56 -1.91 2.50
CA LEU A 56 -16.29 -1.26 2.80
C LEU A 56 -15.61 -1.90 4.02
N LEU A 57 -14.54 -2.62 3.74
CA LEU A 57 -13.77 -3.38 4.72
C LEU A 57 -12.83 -2.46 5.51
N PRO A 58 -12.64 -2.71 6.82
CA PRO A 58 -11.59 -2.06 7.58
C PRO A 58 -10.24 -2.20 6.86
N SER A 59 -9.51 -1.09 6.81
CA SER A 59 -8.26 -1.00 6.08
C SER A 59 -7.32 -0.03 6.76
N VAL A 60 -6.03 -0.31 6.63
CA VAL A 60 -4.96 0.56 7.12
C VAL A 60 -4.33 1.26 5.91
N PRO A 61 -4.04 2.58 6.01
CA PRO A 61 -3.25 3.25 4.99
C PRO A 61 -1.87 2.61 4.93
N LEU A 62 -1.32 2.42 3.73
CA LEU A 62 0.11 2.15 3.60
C LEU A 62 0.85 3.35 4.16
N PRO A 63 1.88 3.15 4.99
CA PRO A 63 2.43 4.27 5.73
C PRO A 63 2.93 5.38 4.77
N SER A 64 3.65 5.07 3.68
CA SER A 64 4.16 6.08 2.71
C SER A 64 3.18 6.47 1.59
N TYR A 65 2.07 5.76 1.46
CA TYR A 65 1.04 6.00 0.45
C TYR A 65 -0.33 5.97 1.15
N PRO A 66 -0.71 7.02 1.88
CA PRO A 66 -1.90 7.00 2.75
C PRO A 66 -3.21 6.77 1.97
N ASP A 67 -3.22 7.12 0.68
CA ASP A 67 -4.33 6.89 -0.25
C ASP A 67 -4.42 5.42 -0.72
N VAL A 68 -3.34 4.65 -0.58
CA VAL A 68 -3.33 3.21 -0.84
C VAL A 68 -3.65 2.50 0.46
N ARG A 69 -4.83 1.89 0.53
CA ARG A 69 -5.31 1.25 1.75
C ARG A 69 -5.31 -0.26 1.62
N VAL A 70 -4.70 -0.94 2.57
CA VAL A 70 -4.66 -2.40 2.59
C VAL A 70 -5.68 -2.91 3.59
N THR A 71 -6.59 -3.75 3.11
CA THR A 71 -7.52 -4.44 3.99
C THR A 71 -6.84 -5.57 4.75
N LEU A 72 -7.23 -5.77 6.01
CA LEU A 72 -6.82 -6.91 6.84
C LEU A 72 -7.89 -8.01 6.90
N ALA A 73 -8.96 -7.89 6.10
CA ALA A 73 -10.00 -8.91 6.05
C ALA A 73 -9.44 -10.19 5.41
N GLY A 74 -9.53 -11.31 6.13
CA GLY A 74 -9.14 -12.63 5.62
C GLY A 74 -10.12 -13.20 4.60
N ALA A 75 -9.69 -14.23 3.85
CA ALA A 75 -10.50 -14.88 2.82
C ALA A 75 -11.85 -15.40 3.34
N HIS A 76 -11.93 -15.88 4.60
CA HIS A 76 -13.19 -16.30 5.21
C HIS A 76 -14.24 -15.19 5.23
N ARG A 77 -13.86 -13.97 5.59
CA ARG A 77 -14.80 -12.84 5.63
C ARG A 77 -15.26 -12.46 4.23
N LEU A 78 -14.38 -12.55 3.23
CA LEU A 78 -14.76 -12.33 1.83
C LEU A 78 -15.73 -13.41 1.36
N ALA A 79 -15.48 -14.67 1.71
CA ALA A 79 -16.37 -15.78 1.38
C ALA A 79 -17.75 -15.65 2.05
N GLU A 80 -17.84 -15.18 3.30
CA GLU A 80 -19.11 -14.84 3.94
C GLU A 80 -19.89 -13.79 3.15
N VAL A 81 -19.22 -12.70 2.73
CA VAL A 81 -19.86 -11.61 1.98
C VAL A 81 -20.30 -12.08 0.59
N MET A 82 -19.44 -12.82 -0.12
CA MET A 82 -19.74 -13.41 -1.42
C MET A 82 -20.92 -14.38 -1.36
N ARG A 83 -20.95 -15.25 -0.34
CA ARG A 83 -22.07 -16.19 -0.12
C ARG A 83 -23.35 -15.46 0.26
N ALA A 84 -23.29 -14.43 1.11
CA ALA A 84 -24.47 -13.64 1.49
C ALA A 84 -25.06 -12.86 0.30
N HIS A 85 -24.23 -12.50 -0.68
CA HIS A 85 -24.70 -11.93 -1.94
C HIS A 85 -25.14 -12.98 -2.95
N ASP A 86 -24.87 -14.27 -2.70
CA ASP A 86 -25.15 -15.37 -3.63
C ASP A 86 -24.44 -15.17 -4.98
N ALA A 87 -23.13 -14.86 -4.91
CA ALA A 87 -22.35 -14.45 -6.06
C ALA A 87 -22.18 -15.57 -7.11
N ASP A 88 -22.42 -15.24 -8.38
CA ASP A 88 -22.22 -16.13 -9.53
C ASP A 88 -20.77 -16.07 -10.06
N VAL A 89 -20.13 -14.90 -9.94
CA VAL A 89 -18.77 -14.63 -10.42
C VAL A 89 -18.10 -13.53 -9.61
N VAL A 90 -16.79 -13.64 -9.42
CA VAL A 90 -15.98 -12.63 -8.76
C VAL A 90 -15.07 -11.93 -9.78
N HIS A 91 -15.29 -10.64 -9.99
CA HIS A 91 -14.39 -9.77 -10.74
C HIS A 91 -13.33 -9.18 -9.80
N LEU A 92 -12.06 -9.40 -10.12
CA LEU A 92 -10.94 -8.86 -9.34
C LEU A 92 -10.30 -7.73 -10.13
N ALA A 93 -10.52 -6.49 -9.70
CA ALA A 93 -10.04 -5.30 -10.39
C ALA A 93 -8.64 -4.91 -9.91
N SER A 94 -7.65 -5.08 -10.79
CA SER A 94 -6.23 -4.84 -10.52
C SER A 94 -5.72 -5.58 -9.27
N PRO A 95 -5.88 -6.92 -9.21
CA PRO A 95 -5.75 -7.66 -7.96
C PRO A 95 -4.30 -7.80 -7.47
N PHE A 96 -4.12 -7.64 -6.16
CA PHE A 96 -2.83 -7.80 -5.48
C PHE A 96 -2.98 -8.43 -4.09
N VAL A 97 -3.34 -7.67 -3.04
CA VAL A 97 -3.54 -8.18 -1.68
C VAL A 97 -4.98 -8.63 -1.46
N LEU A 98 -5.95 -7.72 -1.63
CA LEU A 98 -7.37 -8.05 -1.52
C LEU A 98 -7.77 -9.03 -2.62
N GLY A 99 -7.26 -8.83 -3.84
CA GLY A 99 -7.47 -9.72 -4.96
C GLY A 99 -7.01 -11.15 -4.70
N TRP A 100 -5.84 -11.34 -4.07
CA TRP A 100 -5.35 -12.68 -3.70
C TRP A 100 -6.31 -13.37 -2.73
N ARG A 101 -6.76 -12.65 -1.70
CA ARG A 101 -7.75 -13.17 -0.74
C ARG A 101 -9.10 -13.42 -1.41
N GLY A 102 -9.45 -12.60 -2.39
CA GLY A 102 -10.62 -12.75 -3.24
C GLY A 102 -10.62 -14.04 -4.04
N VAL A 103 -9.49 -14.37 -4.70
CA VAL A 103 -9.32 -15.64 -5.41
C VAL A 103 -9.51 -16.81 -4.45
N LEU A 104 -8.84 -16.80 -3.30
CA LEU A 104 -8.94 -17.88 -2.30
C LEU A 104 -10.37 -18.04 -1.77
N ALA A 105 -11.08 -16.94 -1.57
CA ALA A 105 -12.48 -16.95 -1.14
C ALA A 105 -13.40 -17.54 -2.22
N ALA A 106 -13.26 -17.09 -3.47
CA ALA A 106 -14.02 -17.59 -4.61
C ALA A 106 -13.83 -19.10 -4.79
N GLU A 107 -12.59 -19.58 -4.74
CA GLU A 107 -12.28 -21.01 -4.83
C GLU A 107 -12.90 -21.83 -3.70
N SER A 108 -12.84 -21.34 -2.46
CA SER A 108 -13.47 -22.02 -1.31
C SER A 108 -14.99 -22.13 -1.42
N LEU A 109 -15.59 -21.32 -2.30
CA LEU A 109 -17.02 -21.33 -2.60
C LEU A 109 -17.34 -22.05 -3.91
N GLY A 110 -16.33 -22.47 -4.69
CA GLY A 110 -16.51 -23.02 -6.03
C GLY A 110 -17.00 -21.99 -7.07
N ILE A 111 -16.83 -20.69 -6.80
CA ILE A 111 -17.28 -19.60 -7.68
C ILE A 111 -16.12 -19.19 -8.61
N PRO A 112 -16.37 -18.98 -9.91
CA PRO A 112 -15.33 -18.54 -10.83
C PRO A 112 -14.82 -17.13 -10.51
N SER A 113 -13.51 -16.92 -10.71
CA SER A 113 -12.86 -15.62 -10.55
C SER A 113 -12.28 -15.13 -11.87
N VAL A 114 -12.53 -13.86 -12.17
CA VAL A 114 -12.06 -13.17 -13.37
C VAL A 114 -11.14 -12.03 -12.94
N ALA A 115 -9.83 -12.23 -13.12
CA ALA A 115 -8.81 -11.28 -12.71
C ALA A 115 -8.47 -10.30 -13.84
N VAL A 116 -8.60 -9.01 -13.60
CA VAL A 116 -8.30 -7.98 -14.61
C VAL A 116 -6.97 -7.33 -14.30
N TYR A 117 -6.02 -7.47 -15.21
CA TYR A 117 -4.72 -6.79 -15.14
C TYR A 117 -4.88 -5.34 -15.62
N GLN A 118 -4.63 -4.37 -14.74
CA GLN A 118 -4.78 -2.93 -15.07
C GLN A 118 -3.60 -2.10 -14.57
N THR A 119 -3.05 -2.45 -13.41
CA THR A 119 -1.88 -1.77 -12.84
C THR A 119 -0.67 -2.70 -12.86
N ASP A 120 0.43 -2.22 -13.41
CA ASP A 120 1.71 -2.93 -13.41
C ASP A 120 2.48 -2.66 -12.12
N ILE A 121 1.95 -3.20 -11.01
CA ILE A 121 2.50 -3.00 -9.66
C ILE A 121 4.01 -3.30 -9.59
N PRO A 122 4.54 -4.35 -10.24
CA PRO A 122 5.99 -4.59 -10.28
C PRO A 122 6.79 -3.46 -10.93
N SER A 123 6.40 -2.99 -12.12
CA SER A 123 7.13 -1.89 -12.78
C SER A 123 6.93 -0.55 -12.08
N TYR A 124 5.81 -0.35 -11.39
CA TYR A 124 5.67 0.77 -10.45
C TYR A 124 6.69 0.66 -9.31
N ALA A 125 6.86 -0.50 -8.69
CA ALA A 125 7.86 -0.67 -7.63
C ALA A 125 9.31 -0.42 -8.12
N GLU A 126 9.65 -0.83 -9.36
CA GLU A 126 10.96 -0.55 -9.97
C GLU A 126 11.22 0.94 -10.20
N ARG A 127 10.22 1.69 -10.70
CA ARG A 127 10.37 3.13 -11.04
C ARG A 127 10.19 4.07 -9.86
N TYR A 128 9.36 3.72 -8.90
CA TYR A 128 9.18 4.47 -7.65
C TYR A 128 10.25 4.16 -6.61
N GLY A 129 11.29 3.45 -7.02
CA GLY A 129 12.57 3.45 -6.37
C GLY A 129 12.97 2.12 -5.77
N VAL A 130 12.08 1.14 -5.49
CA VAL A 130 12.39 -0.08 -4.69
C VAL A 130 13.10 -1.17 -5.51
N PRO A 131 14.45 -1.18 -5.63
CA PRO A 131 15.16 -2.09 -6.51
C PRO A 131 15.25 -3.45 -5.80
N GLY A 132 14.86 -4.53 -6.48
CA GLY A 132 14.92 -5.90 -5.91
C GLY A 132 13.61 -6.43 -5.30
N ALA A 133 12.58 -5.59 -5.10
CA ALA A 133 11.23 -6.07 -4.76
C ALA A 133 10.48 -6.64 -5.97
N ALA A 134 10.82 -6.15 -7.17
CA ALA A 134 10.14 -6.51 -8.41
C ALA A 134 10.03 -8.02 -8.66
N PRO A 135 11.07 -8.86 -8.46
CA PRO A 135 10.93 -10.31 -8.64
C PRO A 135 9.90 -10.96 -7.71
N ALA A 136 9.82 -10.53 -6.45
CA ALA A 136 8.86 -11.07 -5.49
C ALA A 136 7.42 -10.62 -5.81
N LEU A 137 7.24 -9.35 -6.17
CA LEU A 137 5.96 -8.79 -6.60
C LEU A 137 5.48 -9.45 -7.89
N THR A 138 6.38 -9.64 -8.86
CA THR A 138 6.15 -10.34 -10.12
C THR A 138 5.77 -11.80 -9.88
N ARG A 139 6.46 -12.50 -8.98
CA ARG A 139 6.09 -13.88 -8.59
C ARG A 139 4.70 -13.92 -7.94
N HIS A 140 4.37 -12.97 -7.09
CA HIS A 140 3.04 -12.88 -6.46
C HIS A 140 1.94 -12.63 -7.49
N LEU A 141 2.14 -11.66 -8.36
CA LEU A 141 1.25 -11.34 -9.48
C LEU A 141 1.00 -12.59 -10.35
N GLY A 142 2.07 -13.27 -10.76
CA GLY A 142 1.97 -14.51 -11.55
C GLY A 142 1.26 -15.64 -10.81
N ARG A 143 1.44 -15.80 -9.48
CA ARG A 143 0.67 -16.78 -8.69
C ARG A 143 -0.82 -16.45 -8.65
N LEU A 144 -1.17 -15.19 -8.49
CA LEU A 144 -2.56 -14.73 -8.43
C LEU A 144 -3.27 -14.99 -9.77
N HIS A 145 -2.69 -14.53 -10.87
CA HIS A 145 -3.31 -14.65 -12.19
C HIS A 145 -3.40 -16.10 -12.68
N ARG A 146 -2.41 -16.95 -12.37
CA ARG A 146 -2.50 -18.40 -12.64
C ARG A 146 -3.61 -19.11 -11.86
N ARG A 147 -4.01 -18.55 -10.72
CA ARG A 147 -5.03 -19.13 -9.86
C ARG A 147 -6.45 -18.69 -10.24
N ALA A 148 -6.59 -17.49 -10.82
CA ALA A 148 -7.87 -17.03 -11.35
C ALA A 148 -8.43 -17.96 -12.45
N THR A 149 -9.75 -18.12 -12.51
CA THR A 149 -10.43 -18.93 -13.55
C THR A 149 -10.18 -18.37 -14.95
N LEU A 150 -10.14 -17.05 -15.06
CA LEU A 150 -9.82 -16.33 -16.29
C LEU A 150 -9.05 -15.05 -15.93
N THR A 151 -8.01 -14.73 -16.71
CA THR A 151 -7.34 -13.43 -16.62
C THR A 151 -7.62 -12.60 -17.87
N LEU A 152 -7.99 -11.34 -17.66
CA LEU A 152 -8.23 -10.35 -18.70
C LEU A 152 -7.05 -9.37 -18.77
N ALA A 153 -6.43 -9.28 -19.94
CA ALA A 153 -5.30 -8.41 -20.22
C ALA A 153 -5.74 -7.25 -21.14
N PRO A 154 -5.29 -6.01 -20.91
CA PRO A 154 -5.79 -4.86 -21.63
C PRO A 154 -5.13 -4.65 -23.00
N SER A 155 -3.92 -5.16 -23.20
CA SER A 155 -3.11 -4.98 -24.41
C SER A 155 -2.31 -6.23 -24.75
N SER A 156 -1.82 -6.32 -25.99
CA SER A 156 -0.89 -7.35 -26.46
C SER A 156 0.36 -7.42 -25.57
N SER A 157 0.97 -6.29 -25.23
CA SER A 157 2.12 -6.22 -24.33
C SER A 157 1.82 -6.76 -22.93
N ALA A 158 0.60 -6.54 -22.42
CA ALA A 158 0.18 -7.12 -21.15
C ALA A 158 -0.05 -8.64 -21.24
N VAL A 159 -0.54 -9.14 -22.38
CA VAL A 159 -0.65 -10.59 -22.66
C VAL A 159 0.73 -11.22 -22.61
N GLU A 160 1.68 -10.72 -23.41
CA GLU A 160 3.07 -11.24 -23.46
C GLU A 160 3.71 -11.27 -22.07
N ARG A 161 3.52 -10.19 -21.29
CA ARG A 161 3.99 -10.12 -19.91
C ARG A 161 3.36 -11.20 -19.04
N LEU A 162 2.05 -11.37 -19.05
CA LEU A 162 1.38 -12.38 -18.23
C LEU A 162 1.72 -13.82 -18.66
N GLU A 163 1.91 -14.06 -19.95
CA GLU A 163 2.39 -15.34 -20.49
C GLU A 163 3.80 -15.67 -19.97
N SER A 164 4.71 -14.68 -19.93
CA SER A 164 6.05 -14.85 -19.34
C SER A 164 6.02 -15.22 -17.84
N LEU A 165 4.92 -14.94 -17.15
CA LEU A 165 4.68 -15.33 -15.76
C LEU A 165 3.97 -16.68 -15.60
N GLY A 166 3.76 -17.38 -16.72
CA GLY A 166 3.12 -18.68 -16.81
C GLY A 166 1.60 -18.64 -16.68
N VAL A 167 0.96 -17.49 -16.96
CA VAL A 167 -0.51 -17.41 -17.00
C VAL A 167 -0.99 -17.90 -18.37
N ASP A 168 -1.85 -18.90 -18.38
CA ASP A 168 -2.30 -19.63 -19.59
C ASP A 168 -3.75 -19.31 -19.98
N ARG A 169 -4.61 -19.01 -18.99
CA ARG A 169 -6.03 -18.66 -19.18
C ARG A 169 -6.21 -17.16 -19.42
N LEU A 170 -5.65 -16.66 -20.52
CA LEU A 170 -5.67 -15.25 -20.88
C LEU A 170 -6.69 -14.93 -21.96
N ARG A 171 -7.34 -13.76 -21.85
CA ARG A 171 -8.13 -13.14 -22.93
C ARG A 171 -7.82 -11.65 -22.98
N LEU A 172 -7.81 -11.12 -24.19
CA LEU A 172 -7.68 -9.69 -24.40
C LEU A 172 -9.03 -9.03 -24.09
N TRP A 173 -9.04 -8.08 -23.15
CA TRP A 173 -10.18 -7.22 -22.84
C TRP A 173 -9.67 -5.79 -22.73
N ARG A 174 -9.81 -5.05 -23.84
CA ARG A 174 -9.31 -3.68 -23.99
C ARG A 174 -10.09 -2.71 -23.10
N ARG A 175 -9.65 -1.45 -22.99
CA ARG A 175 -10.39 -0.42 -22.24
C ARG A 175 -11.28 0.44 -23.13
N GLY A 176 -12.40 0.87 -22.55
CA GLY A 176 -13.37 1.73 -23.23
C GLY A 176 -13.00 3.20 -23.14
N VAL A 177 -13.50 3.97 -24.10
CA VAL A 177 -13.44 5.43 -24.10
C VAL A 177 -14.85 6.00 -24.18
N ASP A 178 -15.08 7.07 -23.45
CA ASP A 178 -16.33 7.83 -23.50
C ASP A 178 -16.31 8.75 -24.73
N THR A 179 -16.73 8.21 -25.87
CA THR A 179 -16.76 8.91 -27.17
C THR A 179 -17.83 9.99 -27.25
N GLU A 180 -18.75 10.06 -26.28
CA GLU A 180 -19.72 11.16 -26.16
C GLU A 180 -19.10 12.37 -25.45
N ARG A 181 -18.34 12.12 -24.39
CA ARG A 181 -17.61 13.17 -23.67
C ARG A 181 -16.44 13.68 -24.50
N PHE A 182 -15.59 12.78 -24.99
CA PHE A 182 -14.43 13.10 -25.81
C PHE A 182 -14.84 13.07 -27.29
N SER A 183 -15.07 14.26 -27.85
CA SER A 183 -15.48 14.48 -29.23
C SER A 183 -14.75 15.71 -29.79
N PRO A 184 -14.45 15.76 -31.10
CA PRO A 184 -13.93 16.97 -31.75
C PRO A 184 -14.83 18.20 -31.53
N ASP A 185 -16.13 18.00 -31.29
CA ASP A 185 -17.12 19.07 -31.05
C ASP A 185 -16.86 19.84 -29.75
N ARG A 186 -15.97 19.33 -28.87
CA ARG A 186 -15.55 20.00 -27.64
C ARG A 186 -14.44 21.02 -27.86
N ARG A 187 -13.93 21.17 -29.07
CA ARG A 187 -12.86 22.11 -29.39
C ARG A 187 -13.27 23.54 -29.03
N ASP A 188 -12.39 24.24 -28.30
CA ASP A 188 -12.57 25.61 -27.87
C ASP A 188 -11.47 26.50 -28.49
N ASP A 189 -11.83 27.18 -29.58
CA ASP A 189 -10.88 28.04 -30.29
C ASP A 189 -10.46 29.28 -29.47
N ALA A 190 -11.28 29.72 -28.51
CA ALA A 190 -10.90 30.83 -27.63
C ALA A 190 -9.81 30.38 -26.65
N TRP A 191 -9.97 29.19 -26.05
CA TRP A 191 -8.94 28.57 -25.21
C TRP A 191 -7.66 28.33 -26.00
N ARG A 192 -7.76 27.84 -27.24
CA ARG A 192 -6.61 27.65 -28.13
C ARG A 192 -5.87 28.97 -28.40
N ARG A 193 -6.59 30.04 -28.78
CA ARG A 193 -5.99 31.36 -29.03
C ARG A 193 -5.30 31.96 -27.81
N ALA A 194 -5.82 31.70 -26.61
CA ALA A 194 -5.21 32.17 -25.37
C ALA A 194 -3.83 31.51 -25.11
N LEU A 195 -3.66 30.24 -25.50
CA LEU A 195 -2.40 29.50 -25.32
C LEU A 195 -1.42 29.68 -26.49
N ALA A 196 -1.93 29.84 -27.70
CA ALA A 196 -1.17 30.05 -28.94
C ALA A 196 -1.56 31.36 -29.64
N PRO A 197 -1.21 32.53 -29.05
CA PRO A 197 -1.60 33.83 -29.60
C PRO A 197 -0.97 34.14 -30.96
N ASN A 198 0.12 33.46 -31.33
CA ASN A 198 0.81 33.63 -32.61
C ASN A 198 0.43 32.54 -33.62
N GLY A 199 -0.60 31.74 -33.33
CA GLY A 199 -1.01 30.63 -34.17
C GLY A 199 -0.12 29.39 -34.05
N GLU A 200 0.65 29.26 -32.97
CA GLU A 200 1.46 28.07 -32.70
C GLU A 200 0.63 26.79 -32.70
N VAL A 201 1.27 25.66 -33.03
CA VAL A 201 0.69 24.32 -32.90
C VAL A 201 0.72 23.92 -31.42
N LEU A 202 -0.44 23.61 -30.85
CA LEU A 202 -0.53 23.13 -29.47
C LEU A 202 -0.17 21.64 -29.41
N VAL A 203 0.97 21.34 -28.81
CA VAL A 203 1.43 19.97 -28.56
C VAL A 203 1.25 19.68 -27.08
N GLY A 204 0.36 18.74 -26.75
CA GLY A 204 -0.12 18.54 -25.39
C GLY A 204 0.22 17.17 -24.80
N TYR A 205 0.47 17.15 -23.49
CA TYR A 205 0.49 15.95 -22.66
C TYR A 205 -0.66 16.01 -21.64
N VAL A 206 -1.30 14.87 -21.40
CA VAL A 206 -2.33 14.69 -20.38
C VAL A 206 -1.97 13.50 -19.51
N GLY A 207 -1.88 13.72 -18.19
CA GLY A 207 -1.70 12.64 -17.24
C GLY A 207 -1.09 13.09 -15.92
N ARG A 208 -0.87 12.12 -15.02
CA ARG A 208 -0.15 12.38 -13.77
C ARG A 208 1.28 12.84 -14.07
N LEU A 209 1.77 13.84 -13.34
CA LEU A 209 3.16 14.31 -13.43
C LEU A 209 4.03 13.52 -12.45
N ALA A 210 4.45 12.33 -12.86
CA ALA A 210 5.22 11.42 -12.03
C ALA A 210 6.33 10.73 -12.86
N PRO A 211 7.41 10.24 -12.22
CA PRO A 211 8.60 9.73 -12.92
C PRO A 211 8.30 8.61 -13.93
N GLU A 212 7.32 7.75 -13.65
CA GLU A 212 6.96 6.66 -14.55
C GLU A 212 6.35 7.14 -15.88
N LYS A 213 5.89 8.40 -15.94
CA LYS A 213 5.29 8.97 -17.14
C LYS A 213 6.29 9.64 -18.08
N GLN A 214 7.55 9.79 -17.66
CA GLN A 214 8.65 10.33 -18.48
C GLN A 214 8.28 11.67 -19.15
N VAL A 215 7.59 12.55 -18.43
CA VAL A 215 7.14 13.85 -18.97
C VAL A 215 8.32 14.77 -19.27
N GLU A 216 9.47 14.51 -18.65
CA GLU A 216 10.74 15.16 -18.93
C GLU A 216 11.21 15.01 -20.38
N ASP A 217 10.82 13.93 -21.07
CA ASP A 217 11.17 13.68 -22.48
C ASP A 217 10.57 14.75 -23.41
N LEU A 218 9.53 15.46 -22.96
CA LEU A 218 8.98 16.61 -23.69
C LEU A 218 9.98 17.77 -23.83
N HIS A 219 11.07 17.77 -23.06
CA HIS A 219 12.16 18.73 -23.24
C HIS A 219 12.75 18.67 -24.66
N ALA A 220 12.79 17.47 -25.28
CA ALA A 220 13.28 17.28 -26.64
C ALA A 220 12.49 18.07 -27.70
N ILE A 221 11.23 18.39 -27.42
CA ILE A 221 10.32 19.11 -28.32
C ILE A 221 10.02 20.54 -27.88
N SER A 222 10.50 20.96 -26.71
CA SER A 222 10.28 22.30 -26.14
C SER A 222 10.85 23.44 -26.98
N THR A 223 11.86 23.15 -27.77
CA THR A 223 12.58 24.13 -28.62
C THR A 223 12.14 24.08 -30.09
N LEU A 224 11.08 23.35 -30.42
CA LEU A 224 10.56 23.33 -31.80
C LEU A 224 9.89 24.67 -32.14
N SER A 225 10.36 25.30 -33.22
CA SER A 225 9.78 26.55 -33.73
C SER A 225 8.31 26.36 -34.12
N GLY A 226 7.47 27.32 -33.74
CA GLY A 226 6.03 27.29 -34.07
C GLY A 226 5.21 26.28 -33.25
N VAL A 227 5.79 25.67 -32.21
CA VAL A 227 5.11 24.78 -31.27
C VAL A 227 4.95 25.47 -29.92
N ARG A 228 3.80 25.24 -29.28
CA ARG A 228 3.56 25.58 -27.88
C ARG A 228 3.24 24.30 -27.11
N LEU A 229 4.08 23.98 -26.11
CA LEU A 229 3.82 22.85 -25.22
C LEU A 229 2.74 23.18 -24.18
N VAL A 230 1.82 22.24 -23.98
CA VAL A 230 0.77 22.32 -22.95
C VAL A 230 0.82 21.04 -22.10
N VAL A 231 0.96 21.19 -20.79
CA VAL A 231 1.03 20.08 -19.84
C VAL A 231 -0.22 20.13 -18.95
N ILE A 232 -1.09 19.15 -19.13
CA ILE A 232 -2.35 19.03 -18.40
C ILE A 232 -2.23 17.91 -17.37
N GLY A 233 -2.36 18.26 -16.09
CA GLY A 233 -2.22 17.34 -14.98
C GLY A 233 -1.45 17.93 -13.81
N ASP A 234 -1.34 17.12 -12.76
CA ASP A 234 -0.57 17.45 -11.56
C ASP A 234 0.14 16.19 -11.05
N GLY A 235 1.09 16.37 -10.13
CA GLY A 235 1.83 15.28 -9.52
C GLY A 235 3.17 15.71 -8.92
N PRO A 236 3.87 14.76 -8.28
CA PRO A 236 5.11 15.03 -7.55
C PRO A 236 6.22 15.65 -8.42
N SER A 237 6.26 15.36 -9.72
CA SER A 237 7.28 15.89 -10.63
C SER A 237 6.98 17.30 -11.14
N ARG A 238 5.83 17.91 -10.79
CA ARG A 238 5.40 19.20 -11.34
C ARG A 238 6.45 20.30 -11.21
N ALA A 239 6.96 20.54 -10.00
CA ALA A 239 7.92 21.61 -9.76
C ALA A 239 9.24 21.42 -10.54
N GLN A 240 9.65 20.16 -10.76
CA GLN A 240 10.82 19.85 -11.59
C GLN A 240 10.55 20.11 -13.07
N LEU A 241 9.38 19.69 -13.56
CA LEU A 241 8.97 19.88 -14.95
C LEU A 241 8.79 21.36 -15.31
N GLU A 242 8.23 22.17 -14.41
CA GLU A 242 8.10 23.62 -14.60
C GLU A 242 9.48 24.30 -14.75
N ARG A 243 10.51 23.80 -14.06
CA ARG A 243 11.90 24.27 -14.25
C ARG A 243 12.52 23.78 -15.56
N LEU A 244 12.22 22.56 -15.96
CA LEU A 244 12.76 21.94 -17.18
C LEU A 244 12.11 22.46 -18.47
N LEU A 245 10.85 22.90 -18.37
CA LEU A 245 10.00 23.34 -19.47
C LEU A 245 9.44 24.75 -19.19
N PRO A 246 10.29 25.78 -19.05
CA PRO A 246 9.85 27.11 -18.59
C PRO A 246 8.85 27.78 -19.55
N ASP A 247 8.88 27.45 -20.84
CA ASP A 247 8.00 28.03 -21.87
C ASP A 247 6.70 27.22 -22.10
N ALA A 248 6.55 26.08 -21.41
CA ALA A 248 5.35 25.25 -21.48
C ALA A 248 4.23 25.81 -20.60
N ARG A 249 2.98 25.54 -21.01
CA ARG A 249 1.78 25.96 -20.27
C ARG A 249 1.29 24.81 -19.39
N PHE A 250 1.41 24.96 -18.07
CA PHE A 250 0.89 24.02 -17.09
C PHE A 250 -0.52 24.44 -16.66
N THR A 251 -1.52 23.60 -16.90
CA THR A 251 -2.92 23.92 -16.53
C THR A 251 -3.28 23.45 -15.12
N GLY A 252 -2.46 22.57 -14.53
CA GLY A 252 -2.86 21.77 -13.38
C GLY A 252 -3.82 20.65 -13.77
N PHE A 253 -4.42 20.01 -12.77
CA PHE A 253 -5.38 18.91 -12.97
C PHE A 253 -6.68 19.42 -13.59
N LEU A 254 -7.10 18.81 -14.70
CA LEU A 254 -8.42 18.99 -15.32
C LEU A 254 -9.16 17.64 -15.33
N GLY A 255 -10.46 17.67 -15.05
CA GLY A 255 -11.33 16.49 -15.08
C GLY A 255 -12.61 16.71 -15.89
N GLY A 256 -13.34 15.63 -16.18
CA GLY A 256 -14.66 15.71 -16.83
C GLY A 256 -14.64 16.49 -18.14
N ASP A 257 -15.60 17.41 -18.28
CA ASP A 257 -15.81 18.19 -19.50
C ASP A 257 -14.69 19.21 -19.76
N GLU A 258 -14.04 19.72 -18.71
CA GLU A 258 -12.90 20.62 -18.86
C GLU A 258 -11.71 19.92 -19.52
N LEU A 259 -11.45 18.67 -19.12
CA LEU A 259 -10.42 17.86 -19.74
C LEU A 259 -10.77 17.54 -21.19
N ALA A 260 -12.02 17.18 -21.48
CA ALA A 260 -12.46 16.88 -22.84
C ALA A 260 -12.33 18.10 -23.77
N ARG A 261 -12.69 19.28 -23.27
CA ARG A 261 -12.49 20.56 -23.98
C ARG A 261 -11.01 20.86 -24.24
N ALA A 262 -10.16 20.71 -23.22
CA ALA A 262 -8.72 20.93 -23.36
C ALA A 262 -8.10 19.95 -24.35
N MET A 263 -8.44 18.66 -24.25
CA MET A 263 -7.98 17.60 -25.15
C MET A 263 -8.35 17.91 -26.61
N ALA A 264 -9.63 18.18 -26.91
CA ALA A 264 -10.10 18.50 -28.27
C ALA A 264 -9.51 19.80 -28.85
N SER A 265 -8.96 20.66 -28.00
CA SER A 265 -8.32 21.92 -28.39
C SER A 265 -6.82 21.79 -28.66
N LEU A 266 -6.21 20.64 -28.35
CA LEU A 266 -4.85 20.33 -28.78
C LEU A 266 -4.79 20.11 -30.30
N ASP A 267 -3.59 20.27 -30.88
CA ASP A 267 -3.34 19.97 -32.29
C ASP A 267 -2.57 18.65 -32.45
N VAL A 268 -1.75 18.27 -31.46
CA VAL A 268 -1.06 16.97 -31.37
C VAL A 268 -1.02 16.55 -29.90
N PHE A 269 -1.29 15.28 -29.63
CA PHE A 269 -1.14 14.68 -28.30
C PHE A 269 0.13 13.85 -28.23
N VAL A 270 0.91 13.99 -27.15
CA VAL A 270 2.16 13.25 -26.93
C VAL A 270 2.08 12.39 -25.67
N HIS A 271 2.45 11.13 -25.78
CA HIS A 271 2.60 10.20 -24.66
C HIS A 271 4.01 9.61 -24.61
N PRO A 272 4.89 10.12 -23.72
CA PRO A 272 6.28 9.67 -23.67
C PRO A 272 6.53 8.44 -22.78
N GLY A 273 5.61 8.14 -21.85
CA GLY A 273 5.82 7.12 -20.81
C GLY A 273 5.84 5.68 -21.35
N GLU A 274 6.92 4.95 -21.07
CA GLU A 274 7.08 3.54 -21.48
C GLU A 274 6.37 2.53 -20.57
N SER A 275 6.03 2.93 -19.34
CA SER A 275 5.36 2.06 -18.37
C SER A 275 3.87 2.32 -18.36
N GLU A 276 3.21 1.87 -19.42
CA GLU A 276 1.77 2.05 -19.61
C GLU A 276 1.10 0.74 -20.02
N THR A 277 0.08 0.31 -19.27
CA THR A 277 -0.59 -0.98 -19.51
C THR A 277 -1.57 -0.92 -20.67
N PHE A 278 -2.19 0.24 -20.89
CA PHE A 278 -3.12 0.44 -22.00
C PHE A 278 -3.10 1.86 -22.60
N CYS A 279 -2.88 2.89 -21.77
CA CYS A 279 -2.89 4.30 -22.16
C CYS A 279 -4.27 4.86 -22.50
N GLN A 280 -5.04 5.18 -21.45
CA GLN A 280 -6.38 5.74 -21.62
C GLN A 280 -6.38 7.09 -22.36
N THR A 281 -5.41 7.96 -22.05
CA THR A 281 -5.34 9.32 -22.60
C THR A 281 -5.06 9.34 -24.10
N VAL A 282 -4.40 8.29 -24.65
CA VAL A 282 -4.28 8.10 -26.11
C VAL A 282 -5.65 7.88 -26.74
N GLN A 283 -6.52 7.04 -26.16
CA GLN A 283 -7.88 6.87 -26.70
C GLN A 283 -8.72 8.14 -26.57
N GLU A 284 -8.58 8.88 -25.48
CA GLU A 284 -9.29 10.16 -25.27
C GLU A 284 -8.86 11.23 -26.29
N ALA A 285 -7.56 11.29 -26.60
CA ALA A 285 -7.05 12.14 -27.68
C ALA A 285 -7.60 11.71 -29.05
N MET A 286 -7.54 10.42 -29.36
CA MET A 286 -8.06 9.87 -30.61
C MET A 286 -9.56 10.11 -30.76
N ALA A 287 -10.35 9.90 -29.70
CA ALA A 287 -11.79 10.16 -29.70
C ALA A 287 -12.10 11.65 -29.92
N SER A 288 -11.23 12.53 -29.42
CA SER A 288 -11.29 13.98 -29.65
C SER A 288 -10.81 14.41 -31.03
N GLY A 289 -10.43 13.47 -31.91
CA GLY A 289 -9.91 13.74 -33.25
C GLY A 289 -8.50 14.33 -33.26
N VAL A 290 -7.74 14.14 -32.18
CA VAL A 290 -6.37 14.66 -32.05
C VAL A 290 -5.37 13.55 -32.42
N PRO A 291 -4.47 13.78 -33.39
CA PRO A 291 -3.45 12.82 -33.75
C PRO A 291 -2.43 12.63 -32.62
N VAL A 292 -1.92 11.40 -32.51
CA VAL A 292 -1.09 10.97 -31.38
C VAL A 292 0.36 10.70 -31.82
N VAL A 293 1.32 11.13 -31.00
CA VAL A 293 2.70 10.63 -30.98
C VAL A 293 2.92 9.91 -29.66
N ALA A 294 3.23 8.62 -29.70
CA ALA A 294 3.42 7.82 -28.48
C ALA A 294 4.67 6.95 -28.57
N THR A 295 5.19 6.54 -27.42
CA THR A 295 6.30 5.57 -27.37
C THR A 295 5.86 4.21 -27.94
N GLY A 296 6.74 3.56 -28.71
CA GLY A 296 6.54 2.26 -29.36
C GLY A 296 6.58 1.07 -28.40
N ARG A 297 6.08 1.23 -27.17
CA ARG A 297 6.14 0.22 -26.11
C ARG A 297 4.89 0.27 -25.23
N GLY A 298 4.49 -0.88 -24.69
CA GLY A 298 3.37 -0.99 -23.76
C GLY A 298 2.01 -0.86 -24.44
N GLY A 299 1.02 -0.31 -23.74
CA GLY A 299 -0.36 -0.13 -24.22
C GLY A 299 -0.54 0.65 -25.54
N PRO A 300 0.20 1.75 -25.79
CA PRO A 300 0.03 2.55 -27.01
C PRO A 300 0.18 1.79 -28.33
N VAL A 301 0.93 0.67 -28.37
CA VAL A 301 1.16 -0.11 -29.60
C VAL A 301 -0.11 -0.72 -30.18
N ASP A 302 -1.12 -0.96 -29.33
CA ASP A 302 -2.44 -1.50 -29.73
C ASP A 302 -3.43 -0.41 -30.18
N LEU A 303 -3.06 0.86 -29.99
CA LEU A 303 -3.89 2.02 -30.29
C LEU A 303 -3.37 2.77 -31.53
N VAL A 304 -2.05 2.96 -31.61
CA VAL A 304 -1.42 3.75 -32.66
C VAL A 304 -0.95 2.86 -33.80
N GLN A 305 -1.64 2.97 -34.93
CA GLN A 305 -1.24 2.44 -36.21
C GLN A 305 -0.28 3.45 -36.87
N ASN A 306 1.01 3.12 -36.81
CA ASN A 306 2.08 3.99 -37.27
C ASN A 306 1.87 4.46 -38.72
N SER A 307 2.02 5.76 -38.98
CA SER A 307 1.75 6.43 -40.26
C SER A 307 0.27 6.45 -40.73
N ALA A 308 -0.67 5.99 -39.92
CA ALA A 308 -2.09 5.96 -40.28
C ALA A 308 -2.95 6.86 -39.38
N ASN A 309 -2.92 6.63 -38.07
CA ASN A 309 -3.69 7.39 -37.08
C ASN A 309 -2.80 8.09 -36.03
N GLY A 310 -1.48 8.01 -36.22
CA GLY A 310 -0.48 8.58 -35.32
C GLY A 310 0.93 8.06 -35.62
N TRP A 311 1.86 8.40 -34.74
CA TRP A 311 3.25 7.98 -34.78
C TRP A 311 3.62 7.19 -33.52
N LEU A 312 4.32 6.07 -33.72
CA LEU A 312 5.10 5.42 -32.68
C LEU A 312 6.57 5.79 -32.87
N TYR A 313 7.18 6.33 -31.83
CA TYR A 313 8.64 6.57 -31.82
C TYR A 313 9.36 5.46 -31.04
N ARG A 314 10.64 5.26 -31.33
CA ARG A 314 11.44 4.23 -30.66
C ARG A 314 11.62 4.57 -29.17
N PRO A 315 11.35 3.63 -28.23
CA PRO A 315 11.53 3.88 -26.81
C PRO A 315 12.94 4.39 -26.48
N GLY A 316 13.03 5.48 -25.72
CA GLY A 316 14.29 6.17 -25.37
C GLY A 316 14.92 7.03 -26.48
N ASP A 317 14.40 7.02 -27.72
CA ASP A 317 14.91 7.81 -28.84
C ASP A 317 14.22 9.18 -28.92
N LEU A 318 14.80 10.18 -28.25
CA LEU A 318 14.23 11.53 -28.17
C LEU A 318 14.35 12.32 -29.48
N ASP A 319 15.29 11.94 -30.35
CA ASP A 319 15.41 12.54 -31.68
C ASP A 319 14.28 12.04 -32.59
N ASP A 320 13.95 10.74 -32.54
CA ASP A 320 12.78 10.20 -33.23
C ASP A 320 11.49 10.83 -32.69
N LEU A 321 11.31 10.94 -31.37
CA LEU A 321 10.18 11.70 -30.78
C LEU A 321 10.07 13.11 -31.37
N ARG A 322 11.19 13.83 -31.39
CA ARG A 322 11.24 15.21 -31.92
C ARG A 322 10.88 15.27 -33.39
N ASP A 323 11.34 14.32 -34.20
CA ASP A 323 11.05 14.27 -35.62
C ASP A 323 9.59 13.91 -35.91
N ARG A 324 8.98 13.00 -35.15
CA ARG A 324 7.53 12.69 -35.27
C ARG A 324 6.65 13.88 -34.90
N VAL A 325 7.01 14.61 -33.85
CA VAL A 325 6.29 15.84 -33.47
C VAL A 325 6.50 16.94 -34.52
N ARG A 326 7.71 17.11 -35.04
CA ARG A 326 8.01 18.09 -36.10
C ARG A 326 7.22 17.80 -37.38
N ASP A 327 7.13 16.53 -37.77
CA ASP A 327 6.35 16.09 -38.93
C ASP A 327 4.88 16.52 -38.82
N LEU A 328 4.24 16.21 -37.68
CA LEU A 328 2.86 16.63 -37.46
C LEU A 328 2.73 18.14 -37.27
N ALA A 329 3.66 18.82 -36.60
CA ALA A 329 3.60 20.27 -36.43
C ALA A 329 3.73 21.03 -37.76
N GLY A 330 4.55 20.53 -38.69
CA GLY A 330 4.79 21.13 -39.99
C GLY A 330 3.67 20.96 -41.02
N ASP A 331 2.78 19.96 -40.85
CA ASP A 331 1.77 19.62 -41.87
C ASP A 331 0.34 19.56 -41.29
N GLY A 332 -0.41 20.64 -41.48
CA GLY A 332 -1.80 20.73 -41.03
C GLY A 332 -2.77 19.80 -41.76
N ALA A 333 -2.50 19.41 -43.02
CA ALA A 333 -3.33 18.47 -43.76
C ALA A 333 -3.15 17.06 -43.21
N LYS A 334 -1.90 16.66 -42.95
CA LYS A 334 -1.57 15.39 -42.30
C LYS A 334 -2.18 15.29 -40.90
N ARG A 335 -2.12 16.36 -40.08
CA ARG A 335 -2.78 16.37 -38.75
C ARG A 335 -4.27 16.07 -38.84
N ARG A 336 -4.98 16.71 -39.78
CA ARG A 336 -6.42 16.46 -39.99
C ARG A 336 -6.70 15.02 -40.40
N ALA A 337 -5.98 14.51 -41.40
CA ALA A 337 -6.15 13.14 -41.87
C ALA A 337 -5.86 12.09 -40.78
N PHE A 338 -4.82 12.31 -39.96
CA PHE A 338 -4.51 11.44 -38.83
C PHE A 338 -5.56 11.55 -37.73
N GLY A 339 -6.05 12.76 -37.44
CA GLY A 339 -7.11 13.00 -36.46
C GLY A 339 -8.44 12.31 -36.81
N GLU A 340 -8.84 12.35 -38.08
CA GLU A 340 -10.01 11.63 -38.58
C GLU A 340 -9.86 10.12 -38.41
N ARG A 341 -8.74 9.55 -38.85
CA ARG A 341 -8.45 8.11 -38.69
C ARG A 341 -8.32 7.70 -37.22
N ALA A 342 -7.76 8.56 -36.39
CA ALA A 342 -7.68 8.36 -34.94
C ALA A 342 -9.07 8.20 -34.34
N ARG A 343 -9.99 9.11 -34.66
CA ARG A 343 -11.39 9.04 -34.22
C ARG A 343 -12.06 7.75 -34.69
N ASP A 344 -11.95 7.43 -35.97
CA ASP A 344 -12.57 6.23 -36.54
C ASP A 344 -12.06 4.95 -35.87
N SER A 345 -10.76 4.89 -35.54
CA SER A 345 -10.13 3.72 -34.92
C SER A 345 -10.62 3.42 -33.49
N VAL A 346 -11.21 4.41 -32.80
CA VAL A 346 -11.74 4.26 -31.43
C VAL A 346 -13.27 4.39 -31.35
N ALA A 347 -13.96 4.76 -32.42
CA ALA A 347 -15.42 4.94 -32.45
C ALA A 347 -16.19 3.69 -31.97
N GLY A 348 -15.69 2.49 -32.30
CA GLY A 348 -16.27 1.21 -31.89
C GLY A 348 -15.89 0.73 -30.48
N ARG A 349 -15.13 1.53 -29.71
CA ARG A 349 -14.57 1.14 -28.39
C ARG A 349 -15.32 1.75 -27.20
N GLY A 350 -16.61 2.05 -27.39
CA GLY A 350 -17.48 2.54 -26.32
C GLY A 350 -17.63 1.52 -25.17
N TRP A 351 -17.97 2.02 -23.99
CA TRP A 351 -18.17 1.20 -22.79
C TRP A 351 -19.30 0.19 -22.92
N ASP A 352 -20.34 0.44 -23.72
CA ASP A 352 -21.41 -0.53 -23.96
C ASP A 352 -20.86 -1.83 -24.60
N ARG A 353 -20.02 -1.72 -25.63
CA ARG A 353 -19.45 -2.89 -26.31
C ARG A 353 -18.52 -3.66 -25.38
N LEU A 354 -17.62 -2.97 -24.70
CA LEU A 354 -16.64 -3.63 -23.82
C LEU A 354 -17.28 -4.18 -22.55
N GLY A 355 -18.38 -3.59 -22.10
CA GLY A 355 -19.21 -4.13 -21.04
C GLY A 355 -19.89 -5.44 -21.46
N ASP A 356 -20.41 -5.52 -22.68
CA ASP A 356 -20.97 -6.77 -23.23
C ASP A 356 -19.87 -7.84 -23.43
N GLU A 357 -18.68 -7.46 -23.89
CA GLU A 357 -17.52 -8.37 -23.95
C GLU A 357 -17.12 -8.88 -22.55
N LEU A 358 -17.14 -8.00 -21.53
CA LEU A 358 -16.86 -8.38 -20.14
C LEU A 358 -17.90 -9.38 -19.60
N ILE A 359 -19.19 -9.16 -19.88
CA ILE A 359 -20.26 -10.09 -19.52
C ILE A 359 -20.02 -11.45 -20.18
N GLY A 360 -19.69 -11.49 -21.47
CA GLY A 360 -19.34 -12.74 -22.16
C GLY A 360 -18.13 -13.45 -21.54
N HIS A 361 -17.16 -12.71 -20.99
CA HIS A 361 -16.05 -13.30 -20.23
C HIS A 361 -16.50 -13.87 -18.88
N TYR A 362 -17.45 -13.26 -18.20
CA TYR A 362 -18.05 -13.82 -16.98
C TYR A 362 -18.78 -15.13 -17.28
N GLU A 363 -19.59 -15.16 -18.33
CA GLU A 363 -20.31 -16.35 -18.78
C GLU A 363 -19.34 -17.48 -19.15
N ALA A 364 -18.29 -17.19 -19.90
CA ALA A 364 -17.26 -18.16 -20.24
C ALA A 364 -16.52 -18.71 -19.01
N ALA A 365 -16.29 -17.88 -17.98
CA ALA A 365 -15.67 -18.33 -16.73
C ALA A 365 -16.60 -19.26 -15.93
N MET A 366 -17.90 -18.95 -15.86
CA MET A 366 -18.92 -19.82 -15.24
C MET A 366 -19.11 -21.14 -15.99
N GLY A 367 -19.09 -21.12 -17.32
CA GLY A 367 -19.15 -22.33 -18.15
C GLY A 367 -17.95 -23.26 -17.96
N ARG A 368 -16.78 -22.74 -17.57
CA ARG A 368 -15.60 -23.56 -17.26
C ARG A 368 -15.65 -24.18 -15.87
N ALA A 369 -16.19 -23.46 -14.88
CA ALA A 369 -16.32 -23.95 -13.51
C ALA A 369 -17.30 -25.14 -13.41
N THR A 370 -18.33 -25.15 -14.25
CA THR A 370 -19.32 -26.24 -14.34
C THR A 370 -18.73 -27.53 -14.96
N VAL A 371 -17.76 -27.44 -15.87
CA VAL A 371 -17.09 -28.62 -16.46
C VAL A 371 -16.11 -29.26 -15.46
N THR A 372 -15.34 -28.46 -14.71
CA THR A 372 -14.38 -28.99 -13.72
C THR A 372 -15.05 -29.67 -12.53
N THR A 373 -16.25 -29.23 -12.14
CA THR A 373 -17.03 -29.86 -11.06
C THR A 373 -17.69 -31.18 -11.48
N ALA A 374 -18.03 -31.34 -12.76
CA ALA A 374 -18.54 -32.60 -13.32
C ALA A 374 -17.46 -33.69 -13.41
N ASP A 375 -16.22 -33.34 -13.79
CA ASP A 375 -15.10 -34.29 -13.83
C ASP A 375 -14.59 -34.68 -12.42
N ALA A 376 -14.73 -33.79 -11.43
CA ALA A 376 -14.34 -34.08 -10.04
C ALA A 376 -15.30 -35.07 -9.34
N ALA A 377 -16.51 -35.27 -9.86
CA ALA A 377 -17.48 -36.23 -9.32
C ALA A 377 -17.20 -37.70 -9.71
N ALA A 378 -16.21 -37.96 -10.58
CA ALA A 378 -15.92 -39.28 -11.13
C ALA A 378 -14.72 -40.02 -10.50
N SER A 379 -14.12 -39.50 -9.41
CA SER A 379 -13.02 -40.18 -8.70
C SER A 379 -13.42 -40.62 -7.28
N PRO A 380 -13.15 -41.86 -6.86
CA PRO A 380 -13.50 -42.32 -5.51
C PRO A 380 -12.58 -41.67 -4.47
N PRO A 381 -13.07 -41.40 -3.25
CA PRO A 381 -12.27 -40.75 -2.22
C PRO A 381 -11.17 -41.69 -1.69
N PRO A 382 -9.95 -41.20 -1.42
CA PRO A 382 -8.93 -42.02 -0.77
C PRO A 382 -9.34 -42.31 0.68
N GLY A 383 -9.12 -43.57 1.07
CA GLY A 383 -9.62 -44.18 2.30
C GLY A 383 -9.23 -43.46 3.59
N ARG A 384 -10.18 -43.46 4.53
CA ARG A 384 -9.98 -43.08 5.94
C ARG A 384 -9.00 -44.04 6.60
N ALA A 385 -7.81 -43.55 6.93
CA ALA A 385 -7.00 -44.13 8.00
C ALA A 385 -7.42 -43.48 9.32
N SER A 386 -7.93 -44.31 10.24
CA SER A 386 -8.17 -43.93 11.62
C SER A 386 -6.85 -43.68 12.33
N ASN A 387 -6.72 -42.53 13.00
CA ASN A 387 -6.03 -42.52 14.27
C ASN A 387 -6.61 -41.40 15.14
N ALA A 388 -7.34 -41.83 16.17
CA ALA A 388 -7.73 -41.01 17.29
C ALA A 388 -6.48 -40.76 18.14
N ALA A 389 -6.02 -39.51 18.17
CA ALA A 389 -5.20 -38.99 19.26
C ALA A 389 -5.73 -37.60 19.58
N SER A 390 -6.25 -37.46 20.79
CA SER A 390 -6.76 -36.24 21.39
C SER A 390 -5.77 -35.08 21.25
N ALA A 391 -6.11 -34.10 20.42
CA ALA A 391 -5.40 -32.82 20.39
C ALA A 391 -5.81 -31.98 21.62
N PRO A 392 -4.86 -31.34 22.31
CA PRO A 392 -5.15 -30.53 23.48
C PRO A 392 -5.99 -29.31 23.10
N HIS A 393 -6.92 -28.97 23.99
CA HIS A 393 -7.78 -27.80 24.00
C HIS A 393 -7.06 -26.54 23.46
N ALA A 394 -7.57 -25.95 22.38
CA ALA A 394 -7.10 -24.65 21.91
C ALA A 394 -7.31 -23.61 23.02
N PRO A 395 -6.28 -22.85 23.45
CA PRO A 395 -6.45 -21.88 24.51
C PRO A 395 -7.42 -20.78 24.07
N THR A 396 -8.38 -20.47 24.94
CA THR A 396 -9.28 -19.32 24.83
C THR A 396 -8.46 -18.05 24.61
N ARG A 397 -8.62 -17.42 23.43
CA ARG A 397 -7.83 -16.26 22.98
C ARG A 397 -7.99 -15.08 23.95
N ARG A 398 -6.93 -14.74 24.67
CA ARG A 398 -6.87 -13.52 25.48
C ARG A 398 -6.77 -12.30 24.58
N ARG A 399 -7.58 -11.27 24.83
CA ARG A 399 -7.51 -9.96 24.16
C ARG A 399 -7.02 -8.93 25.18
N TRP A 400 -5.82 -8.39 24.99
CA TRP A 400 -5.24 -7.35 25.84
C TRP A 400 -5.92 -6.00 25.55
N ARG A 401 -6.34 -5.28 26.59
CA ARG A 401 -7.00 -3.98 26.50
C ARG A 401 -6.15 -2.86 27.07
N ARG A 402 -5.20 -3.15 27.95
CA ARG A 402 -4.37 -2.18 28.66
C ARG A 402 -2.92 -2.59 28.52
N TYR A 403 -2.28 -2.06 27.47
CA TYR A 403 -0.89 -2.33 27.15
C TYR A 403 0.01 -1.24 27.72
N VAL A 404 1.03 -1.64 28.48
CA VAL A 404 2.04 -0.73 29.03
C VAL A 404 3.44 -1.16 28.58
N ALA A 405 4.18 -0.24 27.96
CA ALA A 405 5.55 -0.48 27.52
C ALA A 405 6.57 0.05 28.54
N ILE A 406 7.55 -0.78 28.87
CA ILE A 406 8.61 -0.52 29.86
C ILE A 406 9.97 -0.66 29.20
N GLY A 407 10.87 0.27 29.49
CA GLY A 407 12.24 0.22 28.98
C GLY A 407 12.98 1.53 29.04
N ASP A 408 14.00 1.63 28.18
CA ASP A 408 14.88 2.77 28.04
C ASP A 408 14.63 3.54 26.72
N SER A 409 15.68 4.08 26.08
CA SER A 409 15.58 4.85 24.85
C SER A 409 15.05 4.04 23.67
N LEU A 410 15.26 2.73 23.62
CA LEU A 410 14.71 1.90 22.54
C LEU A 410 13.18 1.77 22.66
N THR A 411 12.65 1.59 23.87
CA THR A 411 11.21 1.54 24.10
C THR A 411 10.56 2.94 24.06
N GLU A 412 11.29 3.99 24.43
CA GLU A 412 10.86 5.39 24.21
C GLU A 412 10.66 5.68 22.71
N GLY A 413 11.47 5.04 21.86
CA GLY A 413 11.43 5.22 20.41
C GLY A 413 12.48 6.18 19.87
N LEU A 414 13.52 6.49 20.65
CA LEU A 414 14.54 7.48 20.28
C LEU A 414 15.10 7.20 18.87
N CYS A 415 15.29 8.26 18.09
CA CYS A 415 15.73 8.27 16.68
C CYS A 415 14.70 7.76 15.66
N ASP A 416 13.46 7.56 16.07
CA ASP A 416 12.35 7.34 15.16
C ASP A 416 11.40 8.54 15.15
N THR A 417 11.73 9.50 14.29
CA THR A 417 10.96 10.72 14.03
C THR A 417 9.88 10.52 12.96
N SER A 418 9.62 9.29 12.54
CA SER A 418 8.71 9.02 11.42
C SER A 418 7.27 9.44 11.76
N ARG A 419 6.82 10.51 11.08
CA ARG A 419 5.43 11.00 11.07
C ARG A 419 4.88 11.31 12.48
N VAL A 420 5.72 11.92 13.30
CA VAL A 420 5.39 12.54 14.58
C VAL A 420 5.85 14.00 14.57
N PRO A 421 5.24 14.89 15.36
CA PRO A 421 5.68 16.29 15.46
C PRO A 421 7.18 16.41 15.79
N ALA A 422 7.80 17.50 15.35
CA ALA A 422 9.21 17.76 15.61
C ALA A 422 9.50 17.73 17.13
N GLY A 423 10.43 16.85 17.54
CA GLY A 423 10.80 16.66 18.95
C GLY A 423 10.15 15.45 19.63
N GLU A 424 9.21 14.76 18.97
CA GLU A 424 8.61 13.52 19.44
C GLU A 424 9.22 12.28 18.75
N TYR A 425 8.91 11.11 19.31
CA TYR A 425 9.40 9.83 18.81
C TYR A 425 8.25 8.83 18.70
N ARG A 426 8.28 7.94 17.70
CA ARG A 426 7.26 6.91 17.52
C ARG A 426 7.67 5.58 18.16
N GLY A 427 8.74 4.92 17.76
CA GLY A 427 9.26 3.71 18.42
C GLY A 427 8.47 2.43 18.16
N TRP A 428 9.06 1.29 18.54
CA TRP A 428 8.47 -0.03 18.32
C TRP A 428 7.24 -0.28 19.19
N ALA A 429 7.23 0.24 20.43
CA ALA A 429 6.15 0.02 21.38
C ALA A 429 4.85 0.69 20.92
N ASP A 430 4.91 1.91 20.37
CA ASP A 430 3.75 2.60 19.82
C ASP A 430 3.20 1.88 18.57
N ARG A 431 4.09 1.31 17.74
CA ARG A 431 3.68 0.47 16.60
C ARG A 431 3.01 -0.81 17.06
N LEU A 432 3.54 -1.48 18.08
CA LEU A 432 2.91 -2.65 18.66
C LEU A 432 1.52 -2.32 19.23
N ALA A 433 1.38 -1.18 19.92
CA ALA A 433 0.09 -0.72 20.42
C ALA A 433 -0.94 -0.52 19.30
N MET A 434 -0.52 0.03 18.15
CA MET A 434 -1.36 0.13 16.96
C MET A 434 -1.75 -1.25 16.40
N LEU A 435 -0.81 -2.19 16.29
CA LEU A 435 -1.09 -3.55 15.80
C LEU A 435 -2.08 -4.30 16.71
N LEU A 436 -1.95 -4.12 18.03
CA LEU A 436 -2.89 -4.66 19.01
C LEU A 436 -4.27 -3.99 18.89
N ALA A 437 -4.33 -2.66 18.75
CA ALA A 437 -5.58 -1.92 18.61
C ALA A 437 -6.35 -2.29 17.33
N VAL A 438 -5.64 -2.48 16.21
CA VAL A 438 -6.24 -2.84 14.91
C VAL A 438 -6.79 -4.27 14.89
N THR A 439 -6.24 -5.17 15.70
CA THR A 439 -6.70 -6.56 15.81
C THR A 439 -7.71 -6.79 16.94
N GLY A 440 -7.94 -5.76 17.77
CA GLY A 440 -8.98 -5.70 18.79
C GLY A 440 -10.40 -5.55 18.22
N SER A 441 -11.42 -5.73 19.07
CA SER A 441 -12.81 -5.44 18.71
C SER A 441 -13.06 -3.93 18.80
N ALA A 442 -13.82 -3.37 17.86
CA ALA A 442 -14.20 -1.94 17.90
C ALA A 442 -14.94 -1.53 19.20
N ASN A 443 -15.56 -2.48 19.91
CA ASN A 443 -16.25 -2.24 21.17
C ASN A 443 -15.31 -2.27 22.40
N GLU A 444 -14.02 -2.56 22.23
CA GLU A 444 -13.04 -2.73 23.30
C GLU A 444 -11.70 -2.10 22.89
N PRO A 445 -11.57 -0.77 22.94
CA PRO A 445 -10.36 -0.08 22.49
C PRO A 445 -9.16 -0.46 23.37
N VAL A 446 -8.00 -0.64 22.74
CA VAL A 446 -6.73 -0.82 23.47
C VAL A 446 -6.30 0.54 24.00
N ALA A 447 -6.14 0.64 25.31
CA ALA A 447 -5.48 1.74 25.98
C ALA A 447 -3.98 1.44 26.08
N TYR A 448 -3.16 2.46 25.83
CA TYR A 448 -1.72 2.34 25.75
C TYR A 448 -1.01 3.40 26.60
N ALA A 449 0.01 2.97 27.34
CA ALA A 449 0.97 3.82 28.04
C ALA A 449 2.40 3.40 27.70
N ASN A 450 3.31 4.37 27.64
CA ASN A 450 4.73 4.16 27.42
C ASN A 450 5.50 4.79 28.58
N LEU A 451 5.91 3.93 29.53
CA LEU A 451 6.63 4.32 30.74
C LEU A 451 8.13 4.44 30.51
N ALA A 452 8.62 4.16 29.30
CA ALA A 452 10.03 4.18 28.98
C ALA A 452 10.62 5.59 29.03
N VAL A 453 11.84 5.68 29.56
CA VAL A 453 12.63 6.92 29.63
C VAL A 453 14.07 6.60 29.24
N ARG A 454 14.68 7.35 28.34
CA ARG A 454 16.09 7.18 27.97
C ARG A 454 17.02 7.11 29.19
N SER A 455 18.12 6.38 29.04
CA SER A 455 19.15 6.17 30.07
C SER A 455 18.72 5.37 31.31
N ARG A 456 17.48 4.88 31.37
CA ARG A 456 17.00 4.01 32.46
C ARG A 456 17.70 2.65 32.46
N LYS A 457 17.79 2.09 33.64
CA LYS A 457 18.44 0.83 33.99
C LYS A 457 17.44 -0.17 34.54
N VAL A 458 17.85 -1.42 34.71
CA VAL A 458 17.01 -2.47 35.31
C VAL A 458 16.42 -2.03 36.66
N ARG A 459 17.22 -1.37 37.49
CA ARG A 459 16.76 -0.84 38.79
C ARG A 459 15.57 0.11 38.63
N ASP A 460 15.59 1.02 37.65
CA ASP A 460 14.48 1.94 37.42
C ASP A 460 13.23 1.21 36.94
N ALA A 461 13.40 0.19 36.10
CA ALA A 461 12.28 -0.63 35.67
C ALA A 461 11.64 -1.38 36.84
N VAL A 462 12.46 -1.94 37.74
CA VAL A 462 12.02 -2.69 38.91
C VAL A 462 11.38 -1.80 39.98
N GLU A 463 11.98 -0.66 40.29
CA GLU A 463 11.54 0.22 41.39
C GLU A 463 10.43 1.19 40.98
N VAL A 464 10.33 1.55 39.69
CA VAL A 464 9.41 2.60 39.23
C VAL A 464 8.46 2.11 38.15
N GLN A 465 8.97 1.65 37.00
CA GLN A 465 8.13 1.43 35.82
C GLN A 465 7.19 0.22 35.96
N LEU A 466 7.67 -0.90 36.51
CA LEU A 466 6.87 -2.12 36.72
C LEU A 466 5.78 -1.93 37.79
N PRO A 467 6.07 -1.32 38.97
CA PRO A 467 5.03 -0.94 39.91
C PRO A 467 3.97 0.00 39.30
N GLN A 468 4.39 1.02 38.56
CA GLN A 468 3.46 1.95 37.91
C GLN A 468 2.61 1.26 36.83
N ALA A 469 3.16 0.28 36.09
CA ALA A 469 2.38 -0.51 35.14
C ALA A 469 1.31 -1.37 35.84
N ALA A 470 1.62 -1.90 37.03
CA ALA A 470 0.65 -2.61 37.86
C ALA A 470 -0.45 -1.67 38.39
N GLU A 471 -0.09 -0.46 38.84
CA GLU A 471 -1.06 0.57 39.27
C GLU A 471 -1.99 1.02 38.15
N LEU A 472 -1.48 1.12 36.92
CA LEU A 472 -2.30 1.37 35.72
C LEU A 472 -3.22 0.19 35.36
N GLY A 473 -3.08 -0.96 36.05
CA GLY A 473 -3.87 -2.15 35.80
C GLY A 473 -3.60 -2.77 34.43
N ALA A 474 -2.35 -2.76 33.97
CA ALA A 474 -1.97 -3.36 32.70
C ALA A 474 -2.40 -4.84 32.63
N ASP A 475 -2.92 -5.25 31.47
CA ASP A 475 -3.14 -6.67 31.15
C ASP A 475 -2.08 -7.24 30.20
N LEU A 476 -1.32 -6.36 29.53
CA LEU A 476 -0.09 -6.68 28.83
C LEU A 476 1.01 -5.68 29.19
N VAL A 477 2.18 -6.19 29.55
CA VAL A 477 3.39 -5.39 29.74
C VAL A 477 4.51 -5.89 28.85
N SER A 478 5.13 -5.01 28.07
CA SER A 478 6.35 -5.36 27.33
C SER A 478 7.58 -4.76 28.00
N VAL A 479 8.65 -5.54 28.14
CA VAL A 479 9.87 -5.12 28.83
C VAL A 479 11.08 -5.30 27.90
N LEU A 480 11.72 -4.17 27.55
CA LEU A 480 13.03 -4.13 26.89
C LEU A 480 13.94 -3.21 27.70
N ILE A 481 14.81 -3.79 28.53
CA ILE A 481 15.68 -3.05 29.46
C ILE A 481 16.98 -3.82 29.71
N GLY A 482 18.02 -3.11 30.15
CA GLY A 482 19.29 -3.69 30.65
C GLY A 482 20.52 -3.35 29.82
N ALA A 483 20.36 -2.85 28.59
CA ALA A 483 21.49 -2.48 27.74
C ALA A 483 22.41 -1.44 28.42
N ASN A 484 21.83 -0.42 29.08
CA ASN A 484 22.58 0.62 29.80
C ASN A 484 23.41 0.11 30.99
N ASP A 485 22.97 -0.97 31.63
CA ASP A 485 23.68 -1.62 32.74
C ASP A 485 24.85 -2.47 32.23
N LEU A 486 24.62 -3.24 31.16
CA LEU A 486 25.57 -4.20 30.61
C LEU A 486 26.80 -3.55 29.98
N VAL A 487 26.66 -2.33 29.45
CA VAL A 487 27.77 -1.50 28.97
C VAL A 487 28.51 -0.76 30.11
N GLY A 488 28.01 -0.86 31.35
CA GLY A 488 28.64 -0.29 32.54
C GLY A 488 29.94 -1.00 32.95
N ARG A 489 30.82 -0.31 33.70
CA ARG A 489 32.12 -0.87 34.11
C ARG A 489 32.00 -2.10 35.02
N ARG A 490 30.99 -2.15 35.90
CA ARG A 490 30.75 -3.21 36.91
C ARG A 490 29.41 -3.91 36.68
N ALA A 491 29.13 -4.31 35.44
CA ALA A 491 27.88 -5.01 35.12
C ALA A 491 27.85 -6.41 35.77
N ASP A 492 26.77 -6.72 36.48
CA ASP A 492 26.43 -8.06 36.98
C ASP A 492 25.19 -8.58 36.23
N PRO A 493 25.36 -9.28 35.09
CA PRO A 493 24.23 -9.78 34.30
C PRO A 493 23.30 -10.70 35.09
N GLU A 494 23.84 -11.54 35.98
CA GLU A 494 23.02 -12.49 36.73
C GLU A 494 22.19 -11.79 37.80
N GLY A 495 22.80 -10.84 38.52
CA GLY A 495 22.07 -9.99 39.47
C GLY A 495 20.96 -9.20 38.83
N LEU A 496 21.25 -8.52 37.72
CA LEU A 496 20.26 -7.74 36.96
C LEU A 496 19.09 -8.60 36.50
N ALA A 497 19.35 -9.81 36.00
CA ALA A 497 18.29 -10.71 35.54
C ALA A 497 17.45 -11.25 36.69
N ARG A 498 18.08 -11.51 37.84
CA ARG A 498 17.39 -11.94 39.07
C ARG A 498 16.44 -10.87 39.59
N ASP A 499 16.90 -9.62 39.67
CA ASP A 499 16.10 -8.50 40.17
C ASP A 499 14.91 -8.22 39.25
N LEU A 500 15.14 -8.20 37.93
CA LEU A 500 14.08 -8.08 36.95
C LEU A 500 13.09 -9.26 37.06
N GLY A 501 13.61 -10.47 37.23
CA GLY A 501 12.80 -11.68 37.36
C GLY A 501 11.88 -11.67 38.57
N GLN A 502 12.35 -11.20 39.72
CA GLN A 502 11.51 -11.03 40.91
C GLN A 502 10.39 -10.00 40.69
N ALA A 503 10.66 -8.92 39.97
CA ALA A 503 9.65 -7.91 39.65
C ALA A 503 8.63 -8.41 38.62
N VAL A 504 9.09 -9.10 37.57
CA VAL A 504 8.24 -9.72 36.55
C VAL A 504 7.35 -10.81 37.16
N SER A 505 7.86 -11.64 38.06
CA SER A 505 7.07 -12.64 38.78
C SER A 505 5.94 -12.00 39.61
N ARG A 506 6.23 -10.90 40.31
CA ARG A 506 5.22 -10.12 41.07
C ARG A 506 4.17 -9.50 40.15
N LEU A 507 4.56 -9.03 38.97
CA LEU A 507 3.61 -8.51 37.99
C LEU A 507 2.76 -9.63 37.38
N ARG A 508 3.36 -10.78 37.05
CA ARG A 508 2.62 -11.95 36.53
C ARG A 508 1.59 -12.48 37.53
N SER A 509 1.87 -12.40 38.83
CA SER A 509 0.91 -12.82 39.86
C SER A 509 -0.36 -11.96 39.92
N THR A 510 -0.40 -10.78 39.27
CA THR A 510 -1.63 -9.98 39.12
C THR A 510 -2.52 -10.46 37.96
N GLY A 511 -2.06 -11.44 37.18
CA GLY A 511 -2.73 -11.91 35.96
C GLY A 511 -2.31 -11.14 34.69
N CYS A 512 -1.45 -10.13 34.81
CA CYS A 512 -0.87 -9.42 33.68
C CYS A 512 -0.01 -10.35 32.82
N ASP A 513 -0.17 -10.31 31.49
CA ASP A 513 0.75 -10.97 30.57
C ASP A 513 2.01 -10.12 30.36
N VAL A 514 3.16 -10.76 30.23
CA VAL A 514 4.45 -10.08 30.08
C VAL A 514 5.14 -10.56 28.81
N LEU A 515 5.57 -9.63 27.97
CA LEU A 515 6.46 -9.85 26.84
C LEU A 515 7.86 -9.36 27.21
N LEU A 516 8.80 -10.27 27.39
CA LEU A 516 10.21 -9.97 27.55
C LEU A 516 10.85 -9.84 26.16
N VAL A 517 11.65 -8.79 25.95
CA VAL A 517 12.48 -8.62 24.75
C VAL A 517 13.93 -8.62 25.18
N THR A 518 14.75 -9.51 24.61
CA THR A 518 16.17 -9.57 24.97
C THR A 518 16.90 -8.30 24.49
N PRO A 519 17.70 -7.62 25.33
CA PRO A 519 18.51 -6.50 24.87
C PRO A 519 19.61 -6.98 23.93
N PHE A 520 20.01 -6.10 23.02
CA PHE A 520 20.97 -6.39 21.97
C PHE A 520 21.87 -5.18 21.68
N LEU A 521 22.94 -5.40 20.92
CA LEU A 521 23.91 -4.38 20.53
C LEU A 521 24.10 -4.39 19.00
N PRO A 522 24.54 -3.26 18.41
CA PRO A 522 24.95 -3.24 17.01
C PRO A 522 26.15 -4.17 16.79
N ARG A 523 26.24 -4.81 15.62
CA ARG A 523 27.29 -5.79 15.27
C ARG A 523 28.62 -5.11 14.90
N ARG A 524 29.26 -4.43 15.85
CA ARG A 524 30.51 -3.67 15.65
C ARG A 524 31.70 -4.27 16.40
N PRO A 525 32.95 -4.05 15.96
CA PRO A 525 34.13 -4.58 16.64
C PRO A 525 34.20 -4.20 18.13
N VAL A 526 33.83 -2.95 18.47
CA VAL A 526 33.85 -2.44 19.85
C VAL A 526 32.76 -3.05 20.75
N THR A 527 31.65 -3.55 20.19
CA THR A 527 30.58 -4.17 21.02
C THR A 527 30.92 -5.60 21.43
N ARG A 528 31.92 -6.24 20.79
CA ARG A 528 32.42 -7.57 21.16
C ARG A 528 32.90 -7.63 22.61
N PHE A 529 33.41 -6.53 23.16
CA PHE A 529 33.81 -6.43 24.57
C PHE A 529 32.64 -6.63 25.54
N TYR A 530 31.42 -6.31 25.13
CA TYR A 530 30.21 -6.45 25.95
C TYR A 530 29.40 -7.71 25.64
N ALA A 531 29.67 -8.37 24.51
CA ALA A 531 28.89 -9.50 24.00
C ALA A 531 28.76 -10.67 24.99
N ARG A 532 29.76 -10.92 25.84
CA ARG A 532 29.68 -11.96 26.89
C ARG A 532 28.62 -11.61 27.94
N ARG A 533 28.50 -10.34 28.31
CA ARG A 533 27.56 -9.85 29.33
C ARG A 533 26.12 -9.91 28.83
N PHE A 534 25.89 -9.47 27.58
CA PHE A 534 24.59 -9.57 26.92
C PHE A 534 24.14 -11.02 26.77
N ARG A 535 25.04 -11.93 26.33
CA ARG A 535 24.73 -13.36 26.26
C ARG A 535 24.33 -13.96 27.61
N ALA A 536 25.07 -13.62 28.67
CA ALA A 536 24.75 -14.09 30.03
C ALA A 536 23.38 -13.57 30.51
N TYR A 537 23.09 -12.28 30.29
CA TYR A 537 21.80 -11.68 30.64
C TYR A 537 20.64 -12.30 29.85
N ASN A 538 20.79 -12.42 28.52
CA ASN A 538 19.76 -12.97 27.62
C ASN A 538 19.47 -14.44 27.93
N ALA A 539 20.49 -15.23 28.31
CA ALA A 539 20.28 -16.61 28.77
C ALA A 539 19.38 -16.67 30.01
N ARG A 540 19.60 -15.80 31.00
CA ARG A 540 18.74 -15.71 32.19
C ARG A 540 17.34 -15.19 31.87
N LEU A 541 17.19 -14.29 30.90
CA LEU A 541 15.86 -13.87 30.44
C LEU A 541 15.07 -15.01 29.77
N ARG A 542 15.75 -15.90 29.03
CA ARG A 542 15.12 -17.11 28.46
C ARG A 542 14.61 -18.03 29.55
N GLU A 543 15.44 -18.30 30.57
CA GLU A 543 15.05 -19.10 31.74
C GLU A 543 13.88 -18.45 32.49
N LEU A 544 13.94 -17.14 32.71
CA LEU A 544 12.89 -16.35 33.36
C LEU A 544 11.56 -16.43 32.62
N ALA A 545 11.58 -16.30 31.29
CA ALA A 545 10.38 -16.39 30.46
C ALA A 545 9.67 -17.74 30.66
N GLY A 546 10.43 -18.84 30.64
CA GLY A 546 9.91 -20.17 30.93
C GLY A 546 9.36 -20.30 32.35
N ALA A 547 10.10 -19.84 33.36
CA ALA A 547 9.72 -19.96 34.76
C ALA A 547 8.47 -19.15 35.14
N THR A 548 8.24 -18.02 34.49
CA THR A 548 7.12 -17.09 34.79
C THR A 548 5.94 -17.23 33.82
N GLY A 549 6.08 -18.11 32.82
CA GLY A 549 5.14 -18.19 31.70
C GLY A 549 5.01 -16.86 30.94
N SER A 550 6.08 -16.06 30.91
CA SER A 550 6.13 -14.83 30.12
C SER A 550 6.44 -15.16 28.66
N MET A 551 5.90 -14.35 27.74
CA MET A 551 6.25 -14.42 26.33
C MET A 551 7.65 -13.84 26.11
N LEU A 552 8.38 -14.35 25.12
CA LEU A 552 9.75 -13.91 24.85
C LEU A 552 9.93 -13.59 23.36
N LEU A 553 10.35 -12.37 23.07
CA LEU A 553 11.01 -12.02 21.82
C LEU A 553 12.52 -12.11 22.03
N ASP A 554 13.11 -13.19 21.57
CA ASP A 554 14.55 -13.36 21.58
C ASP A 554 15.17 -12.76 20.31
N VAL A 555 15.72 -11.56 20.43
CA VAL A 555 16.31 -10.83 19.30
C VAL A 555 17.52 -11.58 18.71
N ASP A 556 18.25 -12.36 19.50
CA ASP A 556 19.36 -13.17 18.99
C ASP A 556 18.91 -14.24 17.97
N ALA A 557 17.65 -14.67 18.05
CA ALA A 557 17.05 -15.63 17.10
C ALA A 557 16.61 -14.97 15.78
N HIS A 558 16.70 -13.64 15.69
CA HIS A 558 16.27 -12.84 14.55
C HIS A 558 17.44 -11.97 14.05
N PRO A 559 18.37 -12.54 13.26
CA PRO A 559 19.58 -11.85 12.85
C PRO A 559 19.32 -10.57 12.03
N ASP A 560 18.16 -10.51 11.37
CA ASP A 560 17.66 -9.39 10.57
C ASP A 560 17.25 -8.15 11.39
N LEU A 561 17.01 -8.31 12.69
CA LEU A 561 16.65 -7.22 13.62
C LEU A 561 17.87 -6.43 14.11
N VAL A 562 19.08 -6.94 13.91
CA VAL A 562 20.33 -6.36 14.42
C VAL A 562 21.32 -5.96 13.33
N ASP A 563 20.90 -6.02 12.07
CA ASP A 563 21.70 -5.59 10.93
C ASP A 563 22.05 -4.10 11.01
N ASP A 564 23.20 -3.71 10.43
CA ASP A 564 23.72 -2.34 10.52
C ASP A 564 22.73 -1.30 9.97
N GLU A 565 21.89 -1.70 9.02
CA GLU A 565 20.85 -0.87 8.41
C GLU A 565 19.66 -0.58 9.33
N ARG A 566 19.56 -1.23 10.50
CA ARG A 566 18.50 -1.01 11.49
C ARG A 566 18.81 0.10 12.49
N TRP A 567 20.00 0.69 12.41
CA TRP A 567 20.49 1.69 13.35
C TRP A 567 20.45 3.10 12.76
N ALA A 568 20.18 4.10 13.60
CA ALA A 568 20.20 5.51 13.23
C ALA A 568 21.64 6.04 13.05
N GLU A 569 21.77 7.30 12.63
CA GLU A 569 23.07 7.97 12.44
C GLU A 569 23.97 7.91 13.69
N ASP A 570 23.37 7.91 14.88
CA ASP A 570 24.11 7.81 16.14
C ASP A 570 24.69 6.42 16.41
N ARG A 571 24.33 5.41 15.61
CA ARG A 571 24.79 4.00 15.67
C ARG A 571 24.55 3.32 17.03
N VAL A 572 23.65 3.87 17.85
CA VAL A 572 23.32 3.38 19.20
C VAL A 572 21.83 3.14 19.35
N HIS A 573 20.99 3.87 18.62
CA HIS A 573 19.54 3.67 18.63
C HIS A 573 19.05 3.13 17.29
N LEU A 574 17.90 2.48 17.31
CA LEU A 574 17.25 2.01 16.10
C LEU A 574 16.73 3.18 15.27
N ASN A 575 16.83 3.06 13.95
CA ASN A 575 16.10 3.92 13.03
C ASN A 575 14.64 3.44 12.90
N ALA A 576 13.86 4.09 12.04
CA ALA A 576 12.45 3.74 11.86
C ALA A 576 12.26 2.25 11.45
N ALA A 577 13.10 1.67 10.58
CA ALA A 577 13.03 0.26 10.21
C ALA A 577 13.36 -0.68 11.35
N GLY A 578 14.40 -0.36 12.14
CA GLY A 578 14.73 -1.13 13.33
C GLY A 578 13.55 -1.22 14.28
N HIS A 579 12.89 -0.08 14.55
CA HIS A 579 11.69 -0.04 15.38
C HIS A 579 10.49 -0.78 14.75
N ARG A 580 10.33 -0.75 13.42
CA ARG A 580 9.32 -1.56 12.70
C ARG A 580 9.59 -3.06 12.86
N GLY A 581 10.83 -3.50 12.68
CA GLY A 581 11.22 -4.90 12.81
C GLY A 581 10.90 -5.47 14.19
N ILE A 582 11.29 -4.78 15.26
CA ILE A 582 10.99 -5.19 16.64
C ILE A 582 9.47 -5.24 16.88
N ALA A 583 8.72 -4.26 16.37
CA ALA A 583 7.26 -4.23 16.54
C ALA A 583 6.56 -5.43 15.88
N TYR A 584 6.95 -5.81 14.65
CA TYR A 584 6.36 -6.97 13.96
C TYR A 584 6.79 -8.29 14.59
N ALA A 585 8.04 -8.40 15.02
CA ALA A 585 8.52 -9.60 15.72
C ALA A 585 7.78 -9.78 17.06
N ALA A 586 7.59 -8.69 17.81
CA ALA A 586 6.79 -8.69 19.03
C ALA A 586 5.33 -9.07 18.76
N ALA A 587 4.71 -8.48 17.74
CA ALA A 587 3.33 -8.82 17.34
C ALA A 587 3.17 -10.30 16.96
N ARG A 588 4.18 -10.89 16.31
CA ARG A 588 4.21 -12.32 15.99
C ARG A 588 4.24 -13.19 17.25
N VAL A 589 5.10 -12.85 18.22
CA VAL A 589 5.17 -13.55 19.52
C VAL A 589 3.83 -13.47 20.25
N LEU A 590 3.15 -12.32 20.17
CA LEU A 590 1.82 -12.12 20.77
C LEU A 590 0.67 -12.76 19.97
N GLY A 591 0.94 -13.42 18.83
CA GLY A 591 -0.08 -14.09 18.02
C GLY A 591 -1.03 -13.14 17.26
N VAL A 592 -0.58 -11.90 17.00
CA VAL A 592 -1.30 -10.95 16.16
C VAL A 592 -1.41 -11.51 14.74
N ARG A 593 -2.64 -11.68 14.24
CA ARG A 593 -2.90 -12.26 12.91
C ARG A 593 -2.25 -11.42 11.81
N ASP A 594 -1.69 -12.09 10.81
CA ASP A 594 -1.03 -11.49 9.64
C ASP A 594 0.20 -10.61 9.94
N ALA A 595 0.74 -10.62 11.17
CA ALA A 595 1.92 -9.82 11.53
C ALA A 595 3.14 -10.06 10.62
N SER A 596 3.34 -11.31 10.16
CA SER A 596 4.43 -11.65 9.22
C SER A 596 4.19 -11.08 7.82
N VAL A 597 2.95 -11.14 7.32
CA VAL A 597 2.58 -10.61 6.00
C VAL A 597 2.65 -9.08 6.01
N LEU A 598 2.22 -8.44 7.10
CA LEU A 598 2.32 -7.00 7.27
C LEU A 598 3.77 -6.55 7.40
N GLY A 599 4.60 -7.28 8.15
CA GLY A 599 6.03 -6.99 8.25
C GLY A 599 6.77 -7.15 6.92
N GLU A 600 6.43 -8.17 6.12
CA GLU A 600 7.01 -8.35 4.79
C GLU A 600 6.57 -7.28 3.79
N LEU A 601 5.28 -6.92 3.79
CA LEU A 601 4.73 -5.86 2.95
C LEU A 601 5.31 -4.49 3.33
N ASP A 602 5.39 -4.20 4.63
CA ASP A 602 5.89 -2.94 5.15
C ASP A 602 7.41 -2.79 4.95
N ARG A 603 8.18 -3.87 5.14
CA ARG A 603 9.60 -3.90 4.79
C ARG A 603 9.80 -3.64 3.29
N ALA A 604 9.01 -4.28 2.43
CA ALA A 604 9.06 -4.07 0.99
C ALA A 604 8.64 -2.64 0.56
N VAL A 605 7.84 -1.94 1.35
CA VAL A 605 7.43 -0.55 1.08
C VAL A 605 8.46 0.48 1.57
N HIS A 606 9.27 0.16 2.58
CA HIS A 606 10.14 1.13 3.27
C HIS A 606 11.64 0.85 3.17
N GLU A 607 12.08 -0.15 2.40
CA GLU A 607 13.51 -0.36 2.10
C GLU A 607 14.17 0.88 1.46
N GLN A 608 13.37 1.81 0.90
CA GLN A 608 13.83 3.01 0.20
C GLN A 608 13.70 4.35 0.96
N GLU A 609 12.85 4.47 1.98
CA GLU A 609 12.79 5.72 2.78
C GLU A 609 14.10 5.95 3.56
N GLU A 610 14.89 4.89 3.78
CA GLU A 610 16.09 4.91 4.62
C GLU A 610 17.41 4.97 3.85
N GLU A 611 17.34 5.00 2.52
CA GLU A 611 18.50 5.29 1.68
C GLU A 611 18.68 6.81 1.49
N PHE A 612 17.58 7.58 1.50
CA PHE A 612 17.59 9.05 1.36
C PHE A 612 18.02 9.81 2.63
N ALA A 613 18.04 9.16 3.80
CA ALA A 613 18.53 9.74 5.06
C ALA A 613 20.04 9.50 5.29
N ARG A 614 20.77 8.95 4.32
CA ARG A 614 22.18 8.55 4.47
C ARG A 614 23.11 9.68 4.04
N THR A 615 23.54 10.50 4.99
CA THR A 615 24.87 11.12 4.88
C THR A 615 25.81 10.27 5.71
N ALA A 616 26.73 9.54 5.09
CA ALA A 616 27.70 8.74 5.82
C ALA A 616 28.68 9.68 6.54
N VAL A 617 28.41 10.00 7.80
CA VAL A 617 29.35 10.68 8.68
C VAL A 617 30.54 9.74 8.91
N GLY A 618 31.75 10.18 8.55
CA GLY A 618 32.98 9.40 8.74
C GLY A 618 33.22 9.07 10.22
N ASP A 619 33.91 7.97 10.51
CA ASP A 619 34.09 7.48 11.90
C ASP A 619 34.67 8.53 12.86
N ALA A 620 35.55 9.42 12.37
CA ALA A 620 36.12 10.52 13.14
C ALA A 620 35.09 11.62 13.46
N GLU A 621 34.21 11.94 12.51
CA GLU A 621 33.17 12.95 12.65
C GLU A 621 32.02 12.42 13.53
N TRP A 622 31.70 11.12 13.46
CA TRP A 622 30.76 10.45 14.35
C TRP A 622 31.26 10.45 15.81
N LEU A 623 32.54 10.15 16.02
CA LEU A 623 33.17 10.19 17.34
C LEU A 623 33.02 11.58 17.98
N LEU A 624 33.29 12.64 17.22
CA LEU A 624 33.16 14.03 17.70
C LEU A 624 31.71 14.45 17.94
N ARG A 625 30.78 14.08 17.05
CA ARG A 625 29.37 14.51 17.12
C ARG A 625 28.54 13.77 18.17
N HIS A 626 28.73 12.45 18.31
CA HIS A 626 27.84 11.62 19.13
C HIS A 626 28.54 11.00 20.34
N ALA A 627 29.74 10.43 20.16
CA ALA A 627 30.43 9.69 21.23
C ALA A 627 31.06 10.60 22.29
N VAL A 628 31.79 11.64 21.89
CA VAL A 628 32.49 12.57 22.81
C VAL A 628 31.52 13.29 23.76
N PRO A 629 30.39 13.88 23.30
CA PRO A 629 29.41 14.49 24.20
C PRO A 629 28.78 13.49 25.17
N TRP A 630 28.58 12.24 24.74
CA TRP A 630 28.05 11.17 25.59
C TRP A 630 29.06 10.76 26.69
N VAL A 631 30.33 10.56 26.34
CA VAL A 631 31.41 10.26 27.30
C VAL A 631 31.59 11.42 28.30
N ARG A 632 31.61 12.66 27.83
CA ARG A 632 31.75 13.86 28.68
C ARG A 632 30.62 13.97 29.71
N ARG A 633 29.37 13.74 29.31
CA ARG A 633 28.22 13.71 30.23
C ARG A 633 28.36 12.61 31.28
N ARG A 634 28.80 11.42 30.87
CA ARG A 634 28.97 10.26 31.75
C ARG A 634 30.12 10.44 32.75
N LEU A 635 31.21 11.11 32.36
CA LEU A 635 32.30 11.51 33.26
C LEU A 635 31.87 12.61 34.24
N ALA A 636 30.93 13.47 33.85
CA ALA A 636 30.35 14.51 34.70
C ALA A 636 29.18 14.02 35.58
N GLY A 637 28.88 12.71 35.59
CA GLY A 637 27.82 12.12 36.40
C GLY A 637 26.38 12.48 35.96
N ARG A 638 26.19 13.03 34.76
CA ARG A 638 24.88 13.43 34.21
C ARG A 638 24.44 12.44 33.12
N ALA A 639 23.17 12.02 33.12
CA ALA A 639 22.58 11.18 32.09
C ALA A 639 21.62 11.99 31.19
N ALA A 640 21.45 11.54 29.94
CA ALA A 640 20.54 12.20 29.01
C ALA A 640 19.07 12.11 29.42
N GLY A 641 18.72 11.20 30.34
CA GLY A 641 17.36 11.05 30.88
C GLY A 641 17.06 11.86 32.14
N ASP A 642 18.04 12.57 32.72
CA ASP A 642 17.84 13.26 34.00
C ASP A 642 16.76 14.35 33.89
N GLY A 643 15.81 14.35 34.82
CA GLY A 643 14.68 15.29 34.84
C GLY A 643 13.58 15.02 33.80
N ARG A 644 13.65 13.92 33.03
CA ARG A 644 12.62 13.56 32.05
C ARG A 644 11.50 12.71 32.66
N VAL A 645 10.28 13.00 32.24
CA VAL A 645 9.07 12.21 32.55
C VAL A 645 8.82 11.15 31.46
N PRO A 646 8.02 10.11 31.75
CA PRO A 646 7.67 9.10 30.75
C PRO A 646 6.97 9.70 29.54
N LYS A 647 7.27 9.13 28.35
CA LYS A 647 6.69 9.55 27.06
C LYS A 647 5.17 9.58 27.08
N ARG A 648 4.55 8.58 27.71
CA ARG A 648 3.09 8.49 27.86
C ARG A 648 2.76 7.85 29.20
N ALA A 649 2.69 8.68 30.24
CA ALA A 649 2.53 8.25 31.64
C ALA A 649 1.14 7.68 31.98
N GLN A 650 0.13 7.93 31.15
CA GLN A 650 -1.25 7.51 31.36
C GLN A 650 -1.70 6.54 30.27
N LEU A 651 -2.59 5.62 30.64
CA LEU A 651 -3.32 4.78 29.69
C LEU A 651 -4.31 5.64 28.92
N LEU A 652 -3.96 5.95 27.68
CA LEU A 652 -4.81 6.70 26.77
C LEU A 652 -5.24 5.77 25.62
N PRO A 653 -6.47 5.89 25.10
CA PRO A 653 -6.91 5.09 23.95
C PRO A 653 -5.94 5.21 22.78
N VAL A 654 -5.62 4.08 22.15
CA VAL A 654 -4.94 4.08 20.86
C VAL A 654 -5.97 4.52 19.83
N ILE A 655 -5.82 5.75 19.33
CA ILE A 655 -6.72 6.29 18.31
C ILE A 655 -6.40 5.58 16.99
N VAL A 656 -7.23 4.62 16.64
CA VAL A 656 -7.32 4.10 15.28
C VAL A 656 -8.26 5.06 14.54
N PRO A 657 -7.88 5.63 13.37
CA PRO A 657 -8.72 6.55 12.63
C PRO A 657 -10.15 6.01 12.48
N ALA A 658 -11.14 6.78 12.91
CA ALA A 658 -12.49 6.28 13.17
C ALA A 658 -13.16 5.70 11.91
N THR A 659 -13.72 4.51 12.08
CA THR A 659 -14.70 3.92 11.17
C THR A 659 -16.07 4.32 11.72
N GLU A 660 -16.70 5.39 11.21
CA GLU A 660 -18.01 5.83 11.71
C GLU A 660 -19.03 4.67 11.68
N ARG A 661 -19.60 4.38 12.86
CA ARG A 661 -20.77 3.54 13.08
C ARG A 661 -21.74 4.35 13.93
N THR A 662 -22.72 4.98 13.32
CA THR A 662 -23.85 5.55 14.07
C THR A 662 -24.83 4.45 14.45
N SER A 663 -24.83 4.10 15.73
CA SER A 663 -25.93 3.44 16.43
C SER A 663 -27.14 4.37 16.51
N ARG A 664 -28.29 3.97 15.96
CA ARG A 664 -29.60 4.48 16.39
C ARG A 664 -30.56 3.32 16.56
N THR A 665 -30.72 2.91 17.82
CA THR A 665 -31.96 2.32 18.33
C THR A 665 -33.09 3.36 18.23
N ALA A 666 -34.31 2.85 18.05
CA ALA A 666 -35.51 3.53 17.54
C ALA A 666 -36.11 4.64 18.48
N PRO A 667 -37.16 5.39 18.06
CA PRO A 667 -38.48 4.80 17.85
C PRO A 667 -39.09 5.08 16.47
N VAL A 668 -39.49 3.99 15.82
CA VAL A 668 -40.52 3.94 14.78
C VAL A 668 -41.85 4.16 15.50
N ALA A 669 -42.36 5.39 15.50
CA ALA A 669 -43.73 5.67 15.97
C ALA A 669 -44.37 6.96 15.41
N ALA A 670 -43.78 7.64 14.41
CA ALA A 670 -44.32 8.91 13.89
C ALA A 670 -44.60 8.93 12.37
N ALA A 671 -44.34 7.86 11.63
CA ALA A 671 -44.48 7.85 10.16
C ALA A 671 -45.54 6.88 9.61
N GLN A 672 -46.52 6.46 10.44
CA GLN A 672 -47.66 5.64 10.00
C GLN A 672 -49.02 6.35 10.12
N ARG A 673 -49.05 7.69 10.22
CA ARG A 673 -50.31 8.48 10.23
C ARG A 673 -50.49 9.48 9.09
N ALA A 674 -49.66 9.45 8.05
CA ALA A 674 -49.75 10.40 6.92
C ALA A 674 -49.97 9.76 5.53
N VAL A 675 -50.50 8.52 5.47
CA VAL A 675 -50.87 7.85 4.20
C VAL A 675 -52.34 7.39 4.21
N ARG A 676 -53.21 8.09 4.94
CA ARG A 676 -54.66 8.02 4.73
C ARG A 676 -55.27 9.41 4.82
N GLY A 677 -55.45 10.02 3.65
CA GLY A 677 -56.49 11.00 3.35
C GLY A 677 -56.15 12.46 3.61
N GLU A 678 -55.51 13.11 2.63
CA GLU A 678 -56.06 14.23 1.84
C GLU A 678 -55.20 14.45 0.58
#